data_AF-Q75TE5-F1
#
_entry.id   AF-Q75TE5-F1
#
_cell.length_a   1.000
_cell.length_b   1.000
_cell.length_c   1.000
_cell.angle_alpha   90.00
_cell.angle_beta   90.00
_cell.angle_gamma   90.00
#
_symmetry.space_group_name_H-M   'P 1'
#
loop_
_entity.id
_entity.type
_entity.pdbx_description
1 polymer ?
#
loop_
_entity_poly.entity_id
_entity_poly.type
_entity_poly.pdbx_seq_one_letter_code
_entity_poly.pdbx_strand_id
1 'polypeptide(L)'
;MKQGGPIDFAIANEEKLAEMLKKSGKLRADATPAEAEQAVRDYLRQKAAYMPREKGELYEKEAKRAGALRDGQRTNGVLNGKGKKLGQSKTASVPSAQPERWNGGKRVDRVLVLLIEYPDFPHNSIQPTETDMYYKDYTREHYEDMIFGGDDGYYDGPNGEKLISVKKYYEEQSGGSYSIEGKVAGWYQAKHPAKYYGGNVPAPDGNDARPRDLVREALAAAAKDPSINLREFDQEDRYDLDGDGNTREPDGLIDHLMIIHSSVGEEAGGGSLGGDAIWSHRWNLGSVYRIPNTTTDVPYWRGQLAAYDYTIEPADGAAGVFAHEYGHDLGLPDEYDTIYSGLGEPIAYWSIMSSGSWAGRIPGTEPTGFSAWAKQFLQSTMPGSNWLSGTTVEWNEVTQNGVEVVLDEANTKGTNNDAVRINLPKKEAVVTIPPSGAYAYFSGSGNNLDHTMSTTIDLTRASKATLAFDTWYAIEKDWDYGAVEVKPHGSNEWTTIQGNITTTDNPYGQNPGNGITGTSNGWVKAEFDLSAYVGKIIDLRFHYVTDVAVSEAGWYVDNIQVTADGATVLVDGAEGDSSFVMDGFEKSDGKRYSEHYYLLEWRNHRGVDEGLAHILRGDRLLSYDPGLVVWYVDEGYDNNWTGVHPGEGFLGVVDADQHTLKWSGNTTASTRYQVHDAAFSLKKGAPFRLELGGSQLIDNDTSPTPVFDDSRSYDNKGAVDAGRNVANYGLKIRVIGESADRTAARVLIYR
;
A
#
# COMPACT_ATOMS: atom_id res chain seq x y z
N MET A 1 -1.60 5.05 2.67
CA MET A 1 -2.67 4.12 2.25
C MET A 1 -3.60 4.89 1.34
N LYS A 2 -3.52 4.63 0.03
CA LYS A 2 -4.56 5.04 -0.90
C LYS A 2 -5.88 4.40 -0.46
N GLN A 3 -6.99 5.11 -0.66
CA GLN A 3 -8.31 4.49 -0.60
C GLN A 3 -8.40 3.42 -1.70
N GLY A 4 -9.11 2.32 -1.43
CA GLY A 4 -9.54 1.40 -2.49
C GLY A 4 -10.29 2.17 -3.59
N GLY A 5 -10.09 1.78 -4.84
CA GLY A 5 -10.71 2.38 -6.03
C GLY A 5 -11.60 1.38 -6.75
N PRO A 6 -12.28 1.78 -7.84
CA PRO A 6 -13.08 0.85 -8.66
C PRO A 6 -12.25 -0.19 -9.44
N ILE A 7 -10.96 -0.32 -9.15
CA ILE A 7 -10.00 -1.18 -9.84
C ILE A 7 -8.90 -1.54 -8.84
N ASP A 8 -8.60 -2.83 -8.71
CA ASP A 8 -7.34 -3.32 -8.15
C ASP A 8 -6.46 -3.91 -9.26
N PHE A 9 -5.24 -3.41 -9.37
CA PHE A 9 -4.28 -3.73 -10.40
C PHE A 9 -3.35 -4.90 -9.99
N ALA A 10 -3.25 -5.27 -8.70
CA ALA A 10 -2.48 -6.46 -8.29
C ALA A 10 -3.01 -7.72 -8.99
N ILE A 11 -4.32 -7.74 -9.19
CA ILE A 11 -5.03 -8.86 -9.76
C ILE A 11 -5.09 -8.84 -11.29
N ALA A 12 -4.35 -7.97 -11.98
CA ALA A 12 -4.29 -7.98 -13.43
C ALA A 12 -3.60 -9.25 -13.98
N ASN A 13 -4.34 -10.07 -14.72
CA ASN A 13 -3.78 -11.17 -15.48
C ASN A 13 -3.27 -10.65 -16.84
N GLU A 14 -2.00 -10.25 -16.86
CA GLU A 14 -1.37 -9.60 -18.01
C GLU A 14 -1.48 -10.42 -19.31
N GLU A 15 -1.37 -11.74 -19.23
CA GLU A 15 -1.50 -12.63 -20.38
C GLU A 15 -2.93 -12.62 -20.95
N LYS A 16 -3.96 -12.73 -20.10
CA LYS A 16 -5.36 -12.68 -20.53
C LYS A 16 -5.76 -11.29 -21.03
N LEU A 17 -5.22 -10.23 -20.43
CA LEU A 17 -5.38 -8.86 -20.95
C LEU A 17 -4.72 -8.71 -22.33
N ALA A 18 -3.53 -9.26 -22.53
CA ALA A 18 -2.89 -9.27 -23.85
C ALA A 18 -3.74 -10.03 -24.88
N GLU A 19 -4.35 -11.16 -24.52
CA GLU A 19 -5.29 -11.89 -25.38
C GLU A 19 -6.54 -11.05 -25.71
N MET A 20 -7.12 -10.35 -24.73
CA MET A 20 -8.23 -9.42 -24.94
C MET A 20 -7.84 -8.29 -25.91
N LEU A 21 -6.65 -7.70 -25.74
CA LEU A 21 -6.12 -6.66 -26.64
C LEU A 21 -5.88 -7.20 -28.05
N LYS A 22 -5.42 -8.45 -28.19
CA LYS A 22 -5.28 -9.12 -29.49
C LYS A 22 -6.63 -9.36 -30.16
N LYS A 23 -7.60 -9.89 -29.42
CA LYS A 23 -8.97 -10.18 -29.90
C LYS A 23 -9.71 -8.91 -30.33
N SER A 24 -9.50 -7.80 -29.63
CA SER A 24 -10.07 -6.48 -29.98
C SER A 24 -9.33 -5.77 -31.12
N GLY A 25 -8.19 -6.30 -31.57
CA GLY A 25 -7.36 -5.68 -32.61
C GLY A 25 -6.52 -4.48 -32.13
N LYS A 26 -6.51 -4.20 -30.82
CA LYS A 26 -5.64 -3.19 -30.19
C LYS A 26 -4.18 -3.65 -30.13
N LEU A 27 -3.93 -4.97 -30.12
CA LEU A 27 -2.61 -5.59 -30.20
C LEU A 27 -2.57 -6.55 -31.40
N ARG A 28 -1.43 -6.64 -32.10
CA ARG A 28 -1.27 -7.57 -33.22
C ARG A 28 -1.27 -9.03 -32.71
N ALA A 29 -1.88 -9.94 -33.46
CA ALA A 29 -1.95 -11.35 -33.08
C ALA A 29 -0.55 -11.99 -32.90
N ASP A 30 0.42 -11.55 -33.71
CA ASP A 30 1.81 -12.00 -33.71
C ASP A 30 2.74 -11.13 -32.84
N ALA A 31 2.18 -10.28 -31.96
CA ALA A 31 2.98 -9.47 -31.05
C ALA A 31 3.86 -10.35 -30.16
N THR A 32 5.14 -9.97 -30.09
CA THR A 32 6.13 -10.56 -29.18
C THR A 32 5.73 -10.34 -27.71
N PRO A 33 6.26 -11.12 -26.75
CA PRO A 33 5.96 -10.90 -25.33
C PRO A 33 6.26 -9.48 -24.85
N ALA A 34 7.38 -8.89 -25.29
CA ALA A 34 7.72 -7.51 -24.93
C ALA A 34 6.70 -6.49 -25.48
N GLU A 35 6.21 -6.68 -26.71
CA GLU A 35 5.14 -5.83 -27.25
C GLU A 35 3.82 -6.02 -26.49
N ALA A 36 3.52 -7.26 -26.08
CA ALA A 36 2.32 -7.57 -25.29
C ALA A 36 2.39 -6.96 -23.89
N GLU A 37 3.49 -7.15 -23.16
CA GLU A 37 3.74 -6.53 -21.85
C GLU A 37 3.62 -5.01 -21.94
N GLN A 38 4.22 -4.38 -22.96
CA GLN A 38 4.12 -2.94 -23.14
C GLN A 38 2.69 -2.48 -23.43
N ALA A 39 1.95 -3.17 -24.29
CA ALA A 39 0.57 -2.82 -24.62
C ALA A 39 -0.37 -2.97 -23.41
N VAL A 40 -0.18 -4.01 -22.60
CA VAL A 40 -0.91 -4.22 -21.36
C VAL A 40 -0.57 -3.13 -20.34
N ARG A 41 0.72 -2.79 -20.17
CA ARG A 41 1.15 -1.70 -19.30
C ARG A 41 0.52 -0.36 -19.70
N ASP A 42 0.49 -0.06 -21.00
CA ASP A 42 -0.12 1.18 -21.51
C ASP A 42 -1.63 1.19 -21.29
N TYR A 43 -2.31 0.05 -21.47
CA TYR A 43 -3.72 -0.13 -21.13
C TYR A 43 -3.99 0.16 -19.65
N LEU A 44 -3.20 -0.44 -18.76
CA LEU A 44 -3.36 -0.31 -17.31
C LEU A 44 -3.05 1.10 -16.81
N ARG A 45 -2.00 1.75 -17.34
CA ARG A 45 -1.72 3.18 -17.07
C ARG A 45 -2.89 4.08 -17.46
N GLN A 46 -3.52 3.82 -18.61
CA GLN A 46 -4.65 4.62 -19.07
C GLN A 46 -5.87 4.41 -18.15
N LYS A 47 -6.15 3.17 -17.73
CA LYS A 47 -7.19 2.85 -16.75
C LYS A 47 -6.91 3.56 -15.41
N ALA A 48 -5.65 3.54 -14.96
CA ALA A 48 -5.19 4.19 -13.73
C ALA A 48 -5.38 5.72 -13.78
N ALA A 49 -5.13 6.34 -14.94
CA ALA A 49 -5.33 7.77 -15.15
C ALA A 49 -6.80 8.20 -15.06
N TYR A 50 -7.74 7.30 -15.38
CA TYR A 50 -9.17 7.54 -15.27
C TYR A 50 -9.78 7.21 -13.91
N MET A 51 -8.99 6.74 -12.94
CA MET A 51 -9.51 6.37 -11.61
C MET A 51 -10.18 7.58 -10.93
N PRO A 52 -11.42 7.44 -10.44
CA PRO A 52 -12.11 8.50 -9.73
C PRO A 52 -11.40 8.81 -8.40
N ARG A 53 -11.27 10.10 -8.08
CA ARG A 53 -10.60 10.60 -6.86
C ARG A 53 -11.57 11.14 -5.80
N GLU A 54 -12.83 10.71 -5.87
CA GLU A 54 -13.89 11.22 -5.00
C GLU A 54 -13.79 10.66 -3.58
N LYS A 55 -13.82 11.54 -2.58
CA LYS A 55 -13.96 11.17 -1.18
C LYS A 55 -15.38 10.66 -0.91
N GLY A 56 -15.50 9.51 -0.25
CA GLY A 56 -16.78 9.01 0.22
C GLY A 56 -17.23 9.66 1.54
N GLU A 57 -18.49 9.45 1.93
CA GLU A 57 -19.11 10.04 3.12
C GLU A 57 -18.33 9.81 4.43
N LEU A 58 -17.68 8.64 4.57
CA LEU A 58 -16.92 8.29 5.78
C LEU A 58 -15.41 8.53 5.65
N TYR A 59 -14.95 9.27 4.64
CA TYR A 59 -13.51 9.46 4.35
C TYR A 59 -12.68 9.87 5.57
N GLU A 60 -13.11 10.88 6.32
CA GLU A 60 -12.35 11.38 7.47
C GLU A 60 -12.23 10.31 8.58
N LYS A 61 -13.25 9.45 8.73
CA LYS A 61 -13.24 8.32 9.67
C LYS A 61 -12.29 7.22 9.19
N GLU A 62 -12.31 6.90 7.89
CA GLU A 62 -11.35 5.98 7.27
C GLU A 62 -9.91 6.46 7.46
N ALA A 63 -9.64 7.74 7.18
CA ALA A 63 -8.32 8.35 7.33
C ALA A 63 -7.84 8.32 8.78
N LYS A 64 -8.72 8.64 9.74
CA LYS A 64 -8.42 8.54 11.18
C LYS A 64 -8.10 7.10 11.59
N ARG A 65 -8.91 6.12 11.16
CA ARG A 65 -8.67 4.69 11.41
C ARG A 65 -7.33 4.26 10.83
N ALA A 66 -7.05 4.58 9.57
CA ALA A 66 -5.80 4.26 8.91
C ALA A 66 -4.58 4.89 9.59
N GLY A 67 -4.71 6.12 10.10
CA GLY A 67 -3.70 6.77 10.94
C GLY A 67 -3.43 6.00 12.23
N ALA A 68 -4.48 5.66 12.98
CA ALA A 68 -4.37 4.90 14.22
C ALA A 68 -3.75 3.50 14.01
N LEU A 69 -4.08 2.82 12.91
CA LEU A 69 -3.47 1.53 12.55
C LEU A 69 -1.97 1.67 12.27
N ARG A 70 -1.56 2.72 11.55
CA ARG A 70 -0.14 3.02 11.28
C ARG A 70 0.63 3.37 12.56
N ASP A 71 0.05 4.17 13.44
CA ASP A 71 0.66 4.51 14.74
C ASP A 71 0.79 3.27 15.62
N GLY A 72 -0.20 2.37 15.58
CA GLY A 72 -0.14 1.04 16.18
C GLY A 72 1.04 0.22 15.66
N GLN A 73 1.26 0.16 14.34
CA GLN A 73 2.40 -0.55 13.74
C GLN A 73 3.76 0.01 14.18
N ARG A 74 3.90 1.34 14.26
CA ARG A 74 5.14 2.00 14.70
C ARG A 74 5.48 1.71 16.17
N THR A 75 4.46 1.69 17.03
CA THR A 75 4.63 1.50 18.48
C THR A 75 4.73 0.03 18.87
N ASN A 76 4.08 -0.86 18.13
CA ASN A 76 3.91 -2.28 18.42
C ASN A 76 4.52 -3.19 17.34
N GLY A 77 5.75 -2.91 16.92
CA GLY A 77 6.47 -3.71 15.90
C GLY A 77 6.61 -5.20 16.28
N VAL A 78 7.55 -5.92 15.65
CA VAL A 78 7.82 -7.36 15.92
C VAL A 78 7.97 -7.70 17.43
N LEU A 79 8.21 -6.69 18.26
CA LEU A 79 8.29 -6.63 19.73
C LEU A 79 7.13 -7.30 20.51
N ASN A 80 5.89 -7.35 20.00
CA ASN A 80 4.75 -7.96 20.72
C ASN A 80 4.47 -9.44 20.38
N GLY A 81 5.24 -10.03 19.45
CA GLY A 81 5.34 -11.49 19.36
C GLY A 81 6.04 -12.05 20.60
N LYS A 82 6.02 -13.38 20.83
CA LYS A 82 6.76 -13.99 21.96
C LYS A 82 8.23 -13.54 21.93
N GLY A 83 8.56 -12.55 22.77
CA GLY A 83 9.72 -11.67 22.62
C GLY A 83 11.09 -12.35 22.61
N LYS A 84 12.09 -11.62 22.08
CA LYS A 84 13.51 -11.96 21.93
C LYS A 84 13.78 -13.48 21.96
N LYS A 85 13.49 -14.17 20.85
CA LYS A 85 14.00 -15.53 20.56
C LYS A 85 15.49 -15.49 20.18
N LEU A 86 16.27 -14.62 20.84
CA LEU A 86 17.72 -14.54 20.71
C LEU A 86 18.33 -15.73 21.46
N GLY A 87 18.41 -16.85 20.76
CA GLY A 87 19.11 -18.03 21.21
C GLY A 87 20.17 -18.39 20.18
N GLN A 88 21.44 -18.24 20.55
CA GLN A 88 22.53 -18.89 19.83
C GLN A 88 22.19 -20.37 19.73
N SER A 89 22.01 -20.88 18.52
CA SER A 89 22.04 -22.32 18.32
C SER A 89 23.43 -22.79 18.71
N LYS A 90 23.56 -23.37 19.92
CA LYS A 90 24.81 -23.97 20.41
C LYS A 90 25.17 -25.25 19.64
N THR A 91 24.35 -25.65 18.67
CA THR A 91 24.52 -26.83 17.85
C THR A 91 25.09 -26.46 16.49
N ALA A 92 25.97 -27.31 15.97
CA ALA A 92 26.55 -27.12 14.63
C ALA A 92 25.50 -27.22 13.51
N SER A 93 24.39 -27.93 13.75
CA SER A 93 23.27 -28.11 12.82
C SER A 93 22.06 -27.23 13.18
N VAL A 94 21.33 -26.75 12.17
CA VAL A 94 20.04 -26.07 12.31
C VAL A 94 18.93 -27.13 12.31
N PRO A 95 18.15 -27.30 13.40
CA PRO A 95 17.02 -28.22 13.41
C PRO A 95 15.89 -27.72 12.50
N SER A 96 15.05 -28.62 12.01
CA SER A 96 13.80 -28.28 11.32
C SER A 96 12.90 -27.41 12.20
N ALA A 97 12.08 -26.55 11.57
CA ALA A 97 11.04 -25.79 12.26
C ALA A 97 10.16 -26.73 13.08
N GLN A 98 9.82 -26.30 14.30
CA GLN A 98 8.96 -27.04 15.20
C GLN A 98 7.68 -26.23 15.39
N PRO A 99 6.55 -26.65 14.80
CA PRO A 99 5.29 -25.94 14.91
C PRO A 99 4.86 -25.82 16.38
N GLU A 100 4.42 -24.62 16.78
CA GLU A 100 3.80 -24.37 18.07
C GLU A 100 2.28 -24.28 17.90
N ARG A 101 1.54 -25.03 18.71
CA ARG A 101 0.09 -24.89 18.74
C ARG A 101 -0.29 -23.56 19.37
N TRP A 102 -1.08 -22.77 18.65
CA TRP A 102 -1.71 -21.58 19.20
C TRP A 102 -2.70 -21.94 20.32
N ASN A 103 -2.58 -21.24 21.44
CA ASN A 103 -3.40 -21.44 22.65
C ASN A 103 -4.07 -20.15 23.14
N GLY A 104 -3.91 -19.03 22.42
CA GLY A 104 -4.58 -17.77 22.71
C GLY A 104 -5.99 -17.71 22.11
N GLY A 105 -6.59 -16.51 22.15
CA GLY A 105 -7.90 -16.27 21.56
C GLY A 105 -7.91 -16.42 20.04
N LYS A 106 -9.09 -16.63 19.47
CA LYS A 106 -9.31 -16.64 18.02
C LYS A 106 -10.33 -15.57 17.68
N ARG A 107 -9.92 -14.57 16.89
CA ARG A 107 -10.85 -13.61 16.28
C ARG A 107 -11.54 -14.31 15.11
N VAL A 108 -12.86 -14.21 15.05
CA VAL A 108 -13.68 -14.70 13.95
C VAL A 108 -14.54 -13.55 13.46
N ASP A 109 -14.35 -13.16 12.21
CA ASP A 109 -15.14 -12.11 11.57
C ASP A 109 -16.16 -12.73 10.61
N ARG A 110 -17.30 -12.04 10.45
CA ARG A 110 -18.42 -12.54 9.66
C ARG A 110 -18.49 -11.86 8.30
N VAL A 111 -18.48 -12.67 7.25
CA VAL A 111 -18.45 -12.20 5.86
C VAL A 111 -19.78 -12.49 5.18
N LEU A 112 -20.40 -11.44 4.65
CA LEU A 112 -21.58 -11.54 3.81
C LEU A 112 -21.14 -11.66 2.34
N VAL A 113 -21.51 -12.76 1.68
CA VAL A 113 -21.21 -12.98 0.26
C VAL A 113 -22.52 -12.98 -0.53
N LEU A 114 -22.64 -12.09 -1.51
CA LEU A 114 -23.84 -11.97 -2.35
C LEU A 114 -23.51 -12.29 -3.81
N LEU A 115 -24.18 -13.29 -4.37
CA LEU A 115 -24.09 -13.67 -5.78
C LEU A 115 -25.12 -12.88 -6.59
N ILE A 116 -24.71 -12.23 -7.67
CA ILE A 116 -25.60 -11.45 -8.54
C ILE A 116 -25.30 -11.68 -10.02
N GLU A 117 -26.36 -11.90 -10.81
CA GLU A 117 -26.25 -12.18 -12.24
C GLU A 117 -26.94 -11.16 -13.13
N TYR A 118 -26.42 -11.00 -14.34
CA TYR A 118 -26.96 -10.10 -15.34
C TYR A 118 -28.06 -10.76 -16.18
N PRO A 119 -29.10 -10.03 -16.64
CA PRO A 119 -30.14 -10.59 -17.50
C PRO A 119 -29.63 -11.11 -18.85
N ASP A 120 -28.53 -10.55 -19.36
CA ASP A 120 -27.88 -10.93 -20.62
C ASP A 120 -26.66 -11.86 -20.43
N PHE A 121 -26.25 -12.09 -19.19
CA PHE A 121 -25.16 -13.00 -18.85
C PHE A 121 -25.45 -13.71 -17.51
N PRO A 122 -26.40 -14.67 -17.49
CA PRO A 122 -26.69 -15.47 -16.29
C PRO A 122 -25.47 -16.22 -15.78
N HIS A 123 -25.44 -16.61 -14.51
CA HIS A 123 -24.41 -17.51 -14.00
C HIS A 123 -24.36 -18.81 -14.82
N ASN A 124 -23.18 -19.42 -14.95
CA ASN A 124 -22.89 -20.55 -15.85
C ASN A 124 -22.84 -20.21 -17.36
N SER A 125 -22.82 -18.92 -17.73
CA SER A 125 -22.61 -18.49 -19.13
C SER A 125 -21.15 -18.48 -19.55
N ILE A 126 -20.21 -18.53 -18.61
CA ILE A 126 -18.76 -18.63 -18.86
C ILE A 126 -18.47 -19.88 -19.68
N GLN A 127 -17.58 -19.76 -20.68
CA GLN A 127 -17.18 -20.87 -21.53
C GLN A 127 -15.86 -21.49 -21.05
N PRO A 128 -15.62 -22.80 -21.27
CA PRO A 128 -14.38 -23.47 -20.85
C PRO A 128 -13.08 -22.87 -21.40
N THR A 129 -13.16 -22.13 -22.50
CA THR A 129 -12.01 -21.48 -23.13
C THR A 129 -11.72 -20.08 -22.58
N GLU A 130 -12.57 -19.56 -21.70
CA GLU A 130 -12.48 -18.19 -21.21
C GLU A 130 -11.67 -18.07 -19.92
N THR A 131 -11.60 -19.15 -19.14
CA THR A 131 -10.94 -19.17 -17.84
C THR A 131 -10.31 -20.52 -17.56
N ASP A 132 -9.21 -20.50 -16.81
CA ASP A 132 -8.56 -21.71 -16.30
C ASP A 132 -9.28 -22.26 -15.05
N MET A 133 -10.10 -21.42 -14.40
CA MET A 133 -10.96 -21.75 -13.25
C MET A 133 -12.40 -22.09 -13.68
N TYR A 134 -12.52 -22.92 -14.73
CA TYR A 134 -13.81 -23.23 -15.32
C TYR A 134 -14.58 -24.30 -14.54
N TYR A 135 -15.78 -23.96 -14.08
CA TYR A 135 -16.74 -24.91 -13.54
C TYR A 135 -17.96 -25.01 -14.46
N LYS A 136 -18.51 -26.23 -14.57
CA LYS A 136 -19.77 -26.45 -15.31
C LYS A 136 -20.95 -25.75 -14.62
N ASP A 137 -20.89 -25.66 -13.29
CA ASP A 137 -21.92 -25.06 -12.46
C ASP A 137 -21.29 -24.30 -11.30
N TYR A 138 -21.47 -22.98 -11.28
CA TYR A 138 -21.06 -22.03 -10.26
C TYR A 138 -22.19 -21.91 -9.22
N THR A 139 -22.34 -22.97 -8.43
CA THR A 139 -23.40 -23.07 -7.41
C THR A 139 -23.09 -22.20 -6.19
N ARG A 140 -24.10 -21.97 -5.35
CA ARG A 140 -23.89 -21.33 -4.04
C ARG A 140 -22.90 -22.11 -3.16
N GLU A 141 -23.02 -23.43 -3.16
CA GLU A 141 -22.17 -24.36 -2.39
C GLU A 141 -20.70 -24.24 -2.82
N HIS A 142 -20.43 -24.07 -4.12
CA HIS A 142 -19.06 -23.83 -4.61
C HIS A 142 -18.40 -22.63 -3.92
N TYR A 143 -19.10 -21.50 -3.80
CA TYR A 143 -18.55 -20.31 -3.12
C TYR A 143 -18.53 -20.47 -1.59
N GLU A 144 -19.48 -21.20 -1.00
CA GLU A 144 -19.44 -21.55 0.43
C GLU A 144 -18.15 -22.33 0.74
N ASP A 145 -17.82 -23.34 -0.06
CA ASP A 145 -16.62 -24.16 0.10
C ASP A 145 -15.34 -23.37 -0.23
N MET A 146 -15.32 -22.59 -1.31
CA MET A 146 -14.13 -21.82 -1.70
C MET A 146 -13.76 -20.75 -0.68
N ILE A 147 -14.75 -20.07 -0.09
CA ILE A 147 -14.49 -18.98 0.86
C ILE A 147 -14.36 -19.53 2.28
N PHE A 148 -15.30 -20.35 2.74
CA PHE A 148 -15.38 -20.80 4.13
C PHE A 148 -14.80 -22.20 4.37
N GLY A 149 -14.41 -22.91 3.31
CA GLY A 149 -13.83 -24.25 3.36
C GLY A 149 -14.86 -25.34 3.66
N GLY A 150 -14.68 -26.51 3.04
CA GLY A 150 -15.32 -27.74 3.51
C GLY A 150 -14.78 -28.18 4.89
N ASP A 151 -15.16 -29.38 5.34
CA ASP A 151 -14.82 -29.90 6.69
C ASP A 151 -13.31 -29.90 7.02
N ASP A 152 -12.45 -29.93 6.00
CA ASP A 152 -10.98 -29.91 6.15
C ASP A 152 -10.31 -28.60 5.69
N GLY A 153 -11.11 -27.58 5.39
CA GLY A 153 -10.70 -26.24 4.97
C GLY A 153 -10.25 -26.14 3.50
N TYR A 154 -10.56 -27.13 2.67
CA TYR A 154 -10.29 -27.09 1.23
C TYR A 154 -11.60 -27.12 0.42
N TYR A 155 -11.50 -26.88 -0.87
CA TYR A 155 -12.58 -27.01 -1.86
C TYR A 155 -12.11 -27.74 -3.12
N ASP A 156 -13.04 -28.25 -3.91
CA ASP A 156 -12.74 -28.99 -5.13
C ASP A 156 -12.42 -28.03 -6.30
N GLY A 157 -11.28 -28.28 -6.94
CA GLY A 157 -10.82 -27.61 -8.14
C GLY A 157 -11.58 -28.05 -9.40
N PRO A 158 -11.46 -27.30 -10.50
CA PRO A 158 -12.18 -27.57 -11.74
C PRO A 158 -11.83 -28.92 -12.39
N ASN A 159 -10.65 -29.49 -12.10
CA ASN A 159 -10.23 -30.81 -12.57
C ASN A 159 -10.07 -31.84 -11.43
N GLY A 160 -10.70 -31.60 -10.28
CA GLY A 160 -10.64 -32.48 -9.11
C GLY A 160 -9.40 -32.29 -8.24
N GLU A 161 -8.71 -31.17 -8.39
CA GLU A 161 -7.69 -30.72 -7.44
C GLU A 161 -8.31 -30.44 -6.07
N LYS A 162 -7.48 -30.42 -5.04
CA LYS A 162 -7.88 -29.98 -3.70
C LYS A 162 -7.25 -28.63 -3.40
N LEU A 163 -8.06 -27.58 -3.41
CA LEU A 163 -7.62 -26.20 -3.39
C LEU A 163 -7.87 -25.56 -2.02
N ILE A 164 -6.97 -24.67 -1.58
CA ILE A 164 -7.05 -24.02 -0.26
C ILE A 164 -8.17 -22.97 -0.23
N SER A 165 -9.06 -23.02 0.77
CA SER A 165 -10.09 -21.98 0.91
C SER A 165 -9.53 -20.68 1.46
N VAL A 166 -10.25 -19.56 1.27
CA VAL A 166 -9.89 -18.25 1.85
C VAL A 166 -9.75 -18.36 3.36
N LYS A 167 -10.73 -18.97 4.04
CA LYS A 167 -10.67 -19.21 5.48
C LYS A 167 -9.41 -19.96 5.90
N LYS A 168 -9.07 -21.05 5.21
CA LYS A 168 -7.89 -21.84 5.56
C LYS A 168 -6.60 -21.07 5.34
N TYR A 169 -6.51 -20.31 4.24
CA TYR A 169 -5.38 -19.41 4.00
C TYR A 169 -5.17 -18.45 5.18
N TYR A 170 -6.24 -17.79 5.64
CA TYR A 170 -6.20 -16.89 6.79
C TYR A 170 -5.88 -17.59 8.13
N GLU A 171 -6.39 -18.81 8.34
CA GLU A 171 -6.04 -19.62 9.50
C GLU A 171 -4.56 -20.03 9.49
N GLU A 172 -3.99 -20.39 8.34
CA GLU A 172 -2.57 -20.72 8.20
C GLU A 172 -1.68 -19.48 8.43
N GLN A 173 -1.99 -18.35 7.77
CA GLN A 173 -1.20 -17.11 7.88
C GLN A 173 -1.21 -16.52 9.30
N SER A 174 -2.32 -16.64 10.00
CA SER A 174 -2.48 -16.13 11.37
C SER A 174 -2.10 -17.14 12.45
N GLY A 175 -1.62 -18.35 12.08
CA GLY A 175 -1.36 -19.42 13.03
C GLY A 175 -2.59 -19.86 13.84
N GLY A 176 -3.78 -19.75 13.28
CA GLY A 176 -5.06 -20.10 13.91
C GLY A 176 -5.63 -19.04 14.86
N SER A 177 -5.02 -17.85 14.93
CA SER A 177 -5.50 -16.74 15.77
C SER A 177 -6.59 -15.90 15.11
N TYR A 178 -6.77 -16.05 13.80
CA TYR A 178 -7.77 -15.37 13.00
C TYR A 178 -8.49 -16.35 12.06
N SER A 179 -9.76 -16.11 11.77
CA SER A 179 -10.55 -16.85 10.78
C SER A 179 -11.73 -16.01 10.34
N ILE A 180 -12.34 -16.43 9.24
CA ILE A 180 -13.64 -15.95 8.80
C ILE A 180 -14.71 -17.04 8.92
N GLU A 181 -15.95 -16.61 9.08
CA GLU A 181 -17.15 -17.41 8.90
C GLU A 181 -18.19 -16.56 8.13
N GLY A 182 -19.25 -17.16 7.60
CA GLY A 182 -20.23 -16.36 6.88
C GLY A 182 -21.30 -17.16 6.16
N LYS A 183 -22.01 -16.48 5.26
CA LYS A 183 -23.02 -17.10 4.40
C LYS A 183 -22.94 -16.52 3.00
N VAL A 184 -23.24 -17.38 2.02
CA VAL A 184 -23.45 -17.00 0.64
C VAL A 184 -24.95 -16.95 0.36
N ALA A 185 -25.43 -15.93 -0.35
CA ALA A 185 -26.82 -15.81 -0.76
C ALA A 185 -26.94 -15.32 -2.22
N GLY A 186 -28.07 -15.60 -2.86
CA GLY A 186 -28.25 -15.46 -4.32
C GLY A 186 -28.18 -16.81 -5.05
N TRP A 187 -28.15 -16.85 -6.38
CA TRP A 187 -28.01 -15.77 -7.35
C TRP A 187 -29.20 -14.80 -7.41
N TYR A 188 -28.95 -13.51 -7.18
CA TYR A 188 -29.93 -12.44 -7.40
C TYR A 188 -29.86 -11.92 -8.83
N GLN A 189 -30.98 -11.48 -9.37
CA GLN A 189 -31.02 -10.92 -10.73
C GLN A 189 -30.85 -9.39 -10.69
N ALA A 190 -29.81 -8.88 -11.38
CA ALA A 190 -29.62 -7.46 -11.65
C ALA A 190 -30.71 -6.90 -12.58
N LYS A 191 -31.00 -5.60 -12.50
CA LYS A 191 -32.04 -4.95 -13.32
C LYS A 191 -31.60 -4.68 -14.75
N HIS A 192 -30.30 -4.50 -14.98
CA HIS A 192 -29.74 -4.07 -16.25
C HIS A 192 -28.72 -5.08 -16.80
N PRO A 193 -28.43 -5.05 -18.11
CA PRO A 193 -27.37 -5.85 -18.74
C PRO A 193 -25.98 -5.56 -18.15
N ALA A 194 -25.02 -6.49 -18.28
CA ALA A 194 -23.67 -6.37 -17.72
C ALA A 194 -22.97 -5.05 -18.07
N LYS A 195 -23.05 -4.65 -19.34
CA LYS A 195 -22.50 -3.37 -19.86
C LYS A 195 -22.96 -2.13 -19.10
N TYR A 196 -24.17 -2.12 -18.54
CA TYR A 196 -24.65 -0.97 -17.77
C TYR A 196 -23.81 -0.72 -16.51
N TYR A 197 -23.29 -1.80 -15.92
CA TYR A 197 -22.48 -1.75 -14.70
C TYR A 197 -20.98 -1.72 -15.00
N GLY A 198 -20.47 -2.66 -15.80
CA GLY A 198 -19.02 -2.83 -16.06
C GLY A 198 -18.48 -2.01 -17.24
N GLY A 199 -19.33 -1.59 -18.18
CA GLY A 199 -18.87 -0.88 -19.38
C GLY A 199 -17.99 0.33 -19.07
N ASN A 200 -16.82 0.41 -19.70
CA ASN A 200 -15.83 1.42 -19.34
C ASN A 200 -16.23 2.85 -19.81
N VAL A 201 -16.03 3.84 -18.92
CA VAL A 201 -16.28 5.28 -19.15
C VAL A 201 -15.10 6.14 -18.65
N PRO A 202 -14.84 7.31 -19.26
CA PRO A 202 -15.49 7.88 -20.45
C PRO A 202 -14.97 7.29 -21.78
N ALA A 203 -14.02 6.36 -21.72
CA ALA A 203 -13.37 5.73 -22.86
C ALA A 203 -13.32 4.20 -22.71
N PRO A 204 -13.04 3.44 -23.80
CA PRO A 204 -12.93 1.97 -23.76
C PRO A 204 -11.76 1.39 -22.94
N ASP A 205 -10.96 2.24 -22.32
CA ASP A 205 -9.87 1.96 -21.38
C ASP A 205 -10.06 2.82 -20.10
N GLY A 206 -11.29 3.28 -19.88
CA GLY A 206 -11.74 3.98 -18.68
C GLY A 206 -12.08 3.03 -17.54
N ASN A 207 -12.90 3.50 -16.60
CA ASN A 207 -13.28 2.74 -15.42
C ASN A 207 -14.72 2.25 -15.53
N ASP A 208 -15.09 1.26 -14.73
CA ASP A 208 -16.42 0.66 -14.67
C ASP A 208 -17.48 1.73 -14.43
N ALA A 209 -18.56 1.71 -15.23
CA ALA A 209 -19.56 2.77 -15.21
C ALA A 209 -20.32 2.87 -13.89
N ARG A 210 -20.82 1.74 -13.36
CA ARG A 210 -21.80 1.70 -12.26
C ARG A 210 -21.68 0.47 -11.34
N PRO A 211 -20.48 0.03 -10.90
CA PRO A 211 -20.38 -1.14 -10.02
C PRO A 211 -21.16 -0.94 -8.71
N ARG A 212 -21.12 0.27 -8.13
CA ARG A 212 -21.89 0.66 -6.94
C ARG A 212 -23.40 0.44 -7.07
N ASP A 213 -23.97 0.59 -8.26
CA ASP A 213 -25.41 0.35 -8.49
C ASP A 213 -25.73 -1.15 -8.40
N LEU A 214 -24.85 -2.01 -8.90
CA LEU A 214 -24.98 -3.47 -8.81
C LEU A 214 -24.95 -3.94 -7.35
N VAL A 215 -24.00 -3.42 -6.56
CA VAL A 215 -23.87 -3.72 -5.12
C VAL A 215 -25.15 -3.35 -4.36
N ARG A 216 -25.70 -2.14 -4.61
CA ARG A 216 -26.96 -1.69 -3.98
C ARG A 216 -28.13 -2.58 -4.37
N GLU A 217 -28.18 -3.07 -5.60
CA GLU A 217 -29.21 -4.01 -6.05
C GLU A 217 -29.09 -5.37 -5.35
N ALA A 218 -27.88 -5.91 -5.21
CA ALA A 218 -27.61 -7.15 -4.49
C ALA A 218 -28.07 -7.04 -3.02
N LEU A 219 -27.69 -5.97 -2.32
CA LEU A 219 -28.10 -5.71 -0.94
C LEU A 219 -29.62 -5.58 -0.79
N ALA A 220 -30.27 -4.85 -1.70
CA ALA A 220 -31.73 -4.69 -1.69
C ALA A 220 -32.49 -5.99 -2.01
N ALA A 221 -31.88 -6.91 -2.76
CA ALA A 221 -32.40 -8.25 -3.00
C ALA A 221 -32.20 -9.15 -1.76
N ALA A 222 -31.00 -9.14 -1.18
CA ALA A 222 -30.67 -9.89 0.03
C ALA A 222 -31.56 -9.51 1.22
N ALA A 223 -31.91 -8.22 1.38
CA ALA A 223 -32.83 -7.77 2.42
C ALA A 223 -34.26 -8.36 2.31
N LYS A 224 -34.61 -8.97 1.17
CA LYS A 224 -35.89 -9.65 0.95
C LYS A 224 -35.77 -11.17 1.00
N ASP A 225 -34.55 -11.70 1.05
CA ASP A 225 -34.30 -13.13 1.06
C ASP A 225 -34.48 -13.67 2.50
N PRO A 226 -35.49 -14.53 2.75
CA PRO A 226 -35.75 -15.07 4.09
C PRO A 226 -34.68 -16.08 4.55
N SER A 227 -33.78 -16.53 3.67
CA SER A 227 -32.71 -17.48 4.00
C SER A 227 -31.50 -16.84 4.66
N ILE A 228 -31.40 -15.51 4.63
CA ILE A 228 -30.30 -14.75 5.23
C ILE A 228 -30.80 -13.67 6.19
N ASN A 229 -30.09 -13.53 7.31
CA ASN A 229 -30.34 -12.48 8.28
C ASN A 229 -29.17 -11.50 8.26
N LEU A 230 -29.37 -10.35 7.61
CA LEU A 230 -28.31 -9.34 7.44
C LEU A 230 -27.76 -8.80 8.77
N ARG A 231 -28.54 -8.87 9.86
CA ARG A 231 -28.09 -8.44 11.20
C ARG A 231 -26.96 -9.31 11.77
N GLU A 232 -26.71 -10.49 11.20
CA GLU A 232 -25.60 -11.36 11.63
C GLU A 232 -24.23 -10.80 11.22
N PHE A 233 -24.18 -9.88 10.27
CA PHE A 233 -22.97 -9.34 9.63
C PHE A 233 -22.67 -7.89 10.02
N ASP A 234 -23.26 -7.41 11.12
CA ASP A 234 -23.02 -6.10 11.75
C ASP A 234 -22.60 -6.38 13.20
N GLN A 235 -21.30 -6.52 13.44
CA GLN A 235 -20.68 -6.92 14.71
C GLN A 235 -19.51 -6.01 15.10
N GLU A 236 -19.06 -5.13 14.21
CA GLU A 236 -17.89 -4.26 14.40
C GLU A 236 -18.21 -2.77 14.19
N ASP A 237 -17.79 -1.93 15.13
CA ASP A 237 -17.73 -0.48 14.98
C ASP A 237 -16.31 -0.11 14.59
N ARG A 238 -15.96 -0.42 13.34
CA ARG A 238 -14.60 -0.21 12.82
C ARG A 238 -14.17 1.26 12.82
N TYR A 239 -15.11 2.20 12.91
CA TYR A 239 -14.86 3.63 12.87
C TYR A 239 -15.00 4.32 14.23
N ASP A 240 -15.37 3.58 15.28
CA ASP A 240 -15.62 4.10 16.63
C ASP A 240 -16.59 5.30 16.53
N LEU A 241 -17.80 5.03 16.01
CA LEU A 241 -18.80 6.03 15.66
C LEU A 241 -19.33 6.75 16.91
N ASP A 242 -19.44 6.09 18.06
CA ASP A 242 -19.82 6.72 19.34
C ASP A 242 -18.62 7.26 20.14
N GLY A 243 -17.40 6.85 19.82
CA GLY A 243 -16.17 7.34 20.44
C GLY A 243 -15.88 6.73 21.82
N ASP A 244 -16.43 5.55 22.11
CA ASP A 244 -16.22 4.86 23.38
C ASP A 244 -14.95 3.97 23.40
N GLY A 245 -14.34 3.75 22.22
CA GLY A 245 -13.13 2.96 22.01
C GLY A 245 -13.36 1.45 21.84
N ASN A 246 -14.60 0.97 21.84
CA ASN A 246 -14.97 -0.43 21.66
C ASN A 246 -15.35 -0.72 20.20
N THR A 247 -14.36 -1.13 19.40
CA THR A 247 -14.59 -1.45 17.97
C THR A 247 -15.23 -2.83 17.72
N ARG A 248 -15.65 -3.55 18.77
CA ARG A 248 -16.22 -4.91 18.69
C ARG A 248 -17.66 -4.94 19.17
N GLU A 249 -18.44 -3.99 18.70
CA GLU A 249 -19.89 -3.96 18.83
C GLU A 249 -20.56 -3.51 17.51
N PRO A 250 -21.85 -3.78 17.30
CA PRO A 250 -22.55 -3.36 16.09
C PRO A 250 -22.59 -1.84 15.94
N ASP A 251 -22.40 -1.33 14.73
CA ASP A 251 -22.54 0.09 14.39
C ASP A 251 -23.68 0.35 13.39
N GLY A 252 -24.28 -0.71 12.85
CA GLY A 252 -25.35 -0.65 11.86
C GLY A 252 -24.86 -0.85 10.42
N LEU A 253 -23.54 -0.94 10.18
CA LEU A 253 -22.94 -1.28 8.90
C LEU A 253 -22.72 -2.79 8.78
N ILE A 254 -22.86 -3.30 7.56
CA ILE A 254 -22.31 -4.61 7.23
C ILE A 254 -20.78 -4.53 7.32
N ASP A 255 -20.18 -5.37 8.16
CA ASP A 255 -18.75 -5.37 8.51
C ASP A 255 -17.86 -5.67 7.29
N HIS A 256 -18.17 -6.80 6.62
CA HIS A 256 -17.42 -7.39 5.52
C HIS A 256 -18.40 -7.87 4.43
N LEU A 257 -18.31 -7.29 3.23
CA LEU A 257 -19.25 -7.52 2.13
C LEU A 257 -18.50 -7.87 0.84
N MET A 258 -18.69 -9.10 0.35
CA MET A 258 -18.18 -9.58 -0.93
C MET A 258 -19.33 -9.72 -1.94
N ILE A 259 -19.13 -9.21 -3.15
CA ILE A 259 -20.10 -9.31 -4.24
C ILE A 259 -19.50 -10.15 -5.36
N ILE A 260 -20.18 -11.24 -5.75
CA ILE A 260 -19.72 -12.08 -6.86
C ILE A 260 -20.64 -11.85 -8.05
N HIS A 261 -20.08 -11.32 -9.14
CA HIS A 261 -20.82 -11.13 -10.39
C HIS A 261 -20.67 -12.32 -11.34
N SER A 262 -21.67 -12.59 -12.18
CA SER A 262 -21.79 -13.83 -12.97
C SER A 262 -20.81 -14.03 -14.13
N SER A 263 -19.86 -13.13 -14.35
CA SER A 263 -18.95 -13.14 -15.50
C SER A 263 -17.50 -13.35 -15.11
N VAL A 264 -16.64 -13.57 -16.11
CA VAL A 264 -15.18 -13.39 -15.97
C VAL A 264 -14.88 -11.92 -15.70
N GLY A 265 -13.90 -11.65 -14.83
CA GLY A 265 -13.46 -10.30 -14.48
C GLY A 265 -12.71 -9.63 -15.64
N GLU A 266 -12.85 -8.31 -15.77
CA GLU A 266 -12.16 -7.53 -16.80
C GLU A 266 -10.62 -7.64 -16.68
N GLU A 267 -10.11 -7.78 -15.45
CA GLU A 267 -8.70 -8.01 -15.11
C GLU A 267 -8.13 -9.29 -15.70
N ALA A 268 -9.01 -10.26 -16.01
CA ALA A 268 -8.71 -11.51 -16.69
C ALA A 268 -9.23 -11.53 -18.14
N GLY A 269 -9.42 -10.34 -18.73
CA GLY A 269 -9.84 -10.16 -20.12
C GLY A 269 -11.35 -10.24 -20.36
N GLY A 270 -12.17 -10.39 -19.30
CA GLY A 270 -13.63 -10.29 -19.33
C GLY A 270 -14.37 -11.37 -20.13
N GLY A 271 -13.68 -12.42 -20.59
CA GLY A 271 -14.27 -13.51 -21.37
C GLY A 271 -15.07 -13.04 -22.59
N SER A 272 -16.35 -13.41 -22.65
CA SER A 272 -17.28 -13.00 -23.70
C SER A 272 -17.74 -11.54 -23.59
N LEU A 273 -17.63 -10.93 -22.40
CA LEU A 273 -18.00 -9.54 -22.18
C LEU A 273 -16.84 -8.57 -22.50
N GLY A 274 -15.59 -9.02 -22.41
CA GLY A 274 -14.42 -8.16 -22.60
C GLY A 274 -14.46 -6.96 -21.66
N GLY A 275 -14.19 -5.75 -22.18
CA GLY A 275 -14.28 -4.49 -21.42
C GLY A 275 -15.68 -4.06 -20.95
N ASP A 276 -16.72 -4.87 -21.20
CA ASP A 276 -18.05 -4.66 -20.59
C ASP A 276 -18.21 -5.44 -19.26
N ALA A 277 -17.25 -6.30 -18.88
CA ALA A 277 -17.18 -6.94 -17.57
C ALA A 277 -16.76 -5.95 -16.48
N ILE A 278 -17.09 -6.26 -15.23
CA ILE A 278 -16.57 -5.52 -14.07
C ILE A 278 -15.12 -5.96 -13.83
N TRP A 279 -14.28 -5.00 -13.46
CA TRP A 279 -12.93 -5.24 -12.98
C TRP A 279 -12.98 -5.44 -11.47
N SER A 280 -12.39 -6.52 -10.94
CA SER A 280 -12.50 -6.83 -9.51
C SER A 280 -11.77 -5.82 -8.61
N HIS A 281 -12.39 -5.44 -7.49
CA HIS A 281 -11.84 -4.39 -6.62
C HIS A 281 -12.48 -4.31 -5.25
N ARG A 282 -11.78 -3.64 -4.33
CA ARG A 282 -12.32 -3.10 -3.08
C ARG A 282 -12.61 -1.60 -3.18
N TRP A 283 -13.85 -1.18 -2.93
CA TRP A 283 -14.25 0.23 -2.91
C TRP A 283 -15.30 0.55 -1.85
N ASN A 284 -15.85 1.76 -1.88
CA ASN A 284 -17.00 2.17 -1.09
C ASN A 284 -18.16 2.63 -1.97
N LEU A 285 -19.37 2.68 -1.42
CA LEU A 285 -20.60 3.08 -2.11
C LEU A 285 -20.70 4.60 -2.35
N GLY A 286 -19.66 5.39 -2.04
CA GLY A 286 -19.61 6.85 -2.14
C GLY A 286 -20.39 7.56 -1.01
N SER A 287 -21.56 7.05 -0.69
CA SER A 287 -22.37 7.44 0.47
C SER A 287 -22.84 6.18 1.18
N VAL A 288 -23.07 6.26 2.50
CA VAL A 288 -23.63 5.16 3.27
C VAL A 288 -24.99 4.78 2.70
N TYR A 289 -25.13 3.52 2.28
CA TYR A 289 -26.35 3.01 1.68
C TYR A 289 -27.21 2.34 2.74
N ARG A 290 -28.33 2.98 3.08
CA ARG A 290 -29.36 2.38 3.95
C ARG A 290 -30.08 1.26 3.24
N ILE A 291 -29.93 0.05 3.75
CA ILE A 291 -30.50 -1.15 3.15
C ILE A 291 -32.03 -1.12 3.34
N PRO A 292 -32.83 -1.09 2.26
CA PRO A 292 -34.28 -0.98 2.35
C PRO A 292 -34.91 -2.11 3.16
N ASN A 293 -35.95 -1.80 3.95
CA ASN A 293 -36.74 -2.76 4.73
C ASN A 293 -35.96 -3.55 5.81
N THR A 294 -34.79 -3.09 6.20
CA THR A 294 -34.05 -3.63 7.35
C THR A 294 -34.26 -2.80 8.61
N THR A 295 -34.01 -3.40 9.76
CA THR A 295 -33.94 -2.72 11.05
C THR A 295 -32.76 -3.22 11.88
N THR A 296 -32.15 -2.33 12.67
CA THR A 296 -31.12 -2.65 13.66
C THR A 296 -31.43 -1.95 14.98
N ASP A 297 -30.73 -2.32 16.05
CA ASP A 297 -30.99 -1.80 17.40
C ASP A 297 -30.17 -0.54 17.71
N VAL A 298 -29.16 -0.25 16.87
CA VAL A 298 -28.34 0.96 16.98
C VAL A 298 -29.03 2.17 16.34
N PRO A 299 -28.78 3.40 16.84
CA PRO A 299 -29.54 4.58 16.42
C PRO A 299 -29.13 5.13 15.04
N TYR A 300 -27.99 4.69 14.52
CA TYR A 300 -27.44 5.17 13.26
C TYR A 300 -28.38 4.91 12.07
N TRP A 301 -28.30 5.80 11.08
CA TRP A 301 -29.06 5.73 9.82
C TRP A 301 -30.56 5.45 9.96
N ARG A 302 -31.18 5.95 11.04
CA ARG A 302 -32.61 5.79 11.39
C ARG A 302 -32.98 4.36 11.82
N GLY A 303 -32.05 3.66 12.48
CA GLY A 303 -32.28 2.29 12.96
C GLY A 303 -32.41 1.28 11.83
N GLN A 304 -31.75 1.53 10.70
CA GLN A 304 -31.68 0.63 9.55
C GLN A 304 -30.27 0.09 9.43
N LEU A 305 -30.13 -1.16 8.96
CA LEU A 305 -28.83 -1.63 8.51
C LEU A 305 -28.39 -0.82 7.29
N ALA A 306 -27.09 -0.66 7.17
CA ALA A 306 -26.46 0.07 6.10
C ALA A 306 -25.23 -0.69 5.57
N ALA A 307 -24.76 -0.29 4.40
CA ALA A 307 -23.50 -0.77 3.84
C ALA A 307 -22.70 0.43 3.34
N TYR A 308 -21.38 0.28 3.31
CA TYR A 308 -20.51 1.33 2.82
C TYR A 308 -19.34 0.75 2.03
N ASP A 309 -18.48 -0.05 2.64
CA ASP A 309 -17.42 -0.76 1.93
C ASP A 309 -17.92 -2.06 1.31
N TYR A 310 -17.29 -2.45 0.21
CA TYR A 310 -17.52 -3.72 -0.45
C TYR A 310 -16.27 -4.14 -1.23
N THR A 311 -16.13 -5.44 -1.43
CA THR A 311 -15.34 -6.03 -2.50
C THR A 311 -16.27 -6.56 -3.58
N ILE A 312 -15.80 -6.59 -4.82
CA ILE A 312 -16.52 -7.20 -5.95
C ILE A 312 -15.55 -8.02 -6.79
N GLU A 313 -15.93 -9.28 -7.04
CA GLU A 313 -15.10 -10.30 -7.67
C GLU A 313 -15.92 -11.08 -8.72
N PRO A 314 -15.26 -11.78 -9.66
CA PRO A 314 -15.95 -12.47 -10.74
C PRO A 314 -16.32 -13.90 -10.34
N ALA A 315 -17.25 -14.50 -11.07
CA ALA A 315 -17.70 -15.86 -10.82
C ALA A 315 -16.58 -16.91 -10.97
N ASP A 316 -15.57 -16.64 -11.80
CA ASP A 316 -14.40 -17.51 -11.98
C ASP A 316 -13.21 -17.14 -11.09
N GLY A 317 -13.38 -16.23 -10.13
CA GLY A 317 -12.32 -15.86 -9.20
C GLY A 317 -11.85 -17.06 -8.38
N ALA A 318 -10.54 -17.21 -8.23
CA ALA A 318 -9.93 -18.20 -7.34
C ALA A 318 -9.72 -17.64 -5.93
N ALA A 319 -9.54 -18.51 -4.93
CA ALA A 319 -9.37 -18.13 -3.53
C ALA A 319 -8.26 -17.08 -3.29
N GLY A 320 -7.22 -17.00 -4.13
CA GLY A 320 -6.18 -15.98 -4.04
C GLY A 320 -6.66 -14.56 -4.29
N VAL A 321 -7.60 -14.34 -5.22
CA VAL A 321 -8.21 -13.02 -5.48
C VAL A 321 -9.07 -12.60 -4.29
N PHE A 322 -9.96 -13.48 -3.83
CA PHE A 322 -10.78 -13.22 -2.64
C PHE A 322 -9.94 -12.96 -1.38
N ALA A 323 -8.84 -13.68 -1.21
CA ALA A 323 -7.94 -13.47 -0.08
C ALA A 323 -7.15 -12.16 -0.19
N HIS A 324 -6.81 -11.71 -1.39
CA HIS A 324 -6.20 -10.40 -1.63
C HIS A 324 -7.15 -9.28 -1.23
N GLU A 325 -8.36 -9.29 -1.80
CA GLU A 325 -9.39 -8.26 -1.56
C GLU A 325 -9.79 -8.20 -0.09
N TYR A 326 -9.92 -9.37 0.56
CA TYR A 326 -10.16 -9.42 2.01
C TYR A 326 -8.99 -8.85 2.83
N GLY A 327 -7.76 -8.89 2.30
CA GLY A 327 -6.59 -8.23 2.89
C GLY A 327 -6.78 -6.72 3.03
N HIS A 328 -7.40 -6.07 2.04
CA HIS A 328 -7.75 -4.66 2.10
C HIS A 328 -8.80 -4.34 3.16
N ASP A 329 -9.77 -5.22 3.37
CA ASP A 329 -10.77 -5.06 4.43
C ASP A 329 -10.14 -5.07 5.83
N LEU A 330 -9.04 -5.81 6.00
CA LEU A 330 -8.21 -5.78 7.21
C LEU A 330 -7.26 -4.56 7.29
N GLY A 331 -7.23 -3.72 6.26
CA GLY A 331 -6.47 -2.48 6.20
C GLY A 331 -5.09 -2.58 5.56
N LEU A 332 -4.76 -3.70 4.90
CA LEU A 332 -3.51 -3.82 4.15
C LEU A 332 -3.56 -2.98 2.87
N PRO A 333 -2.48 -2.25 2.53
CA PRO A 333 -2.35 -1.59 1.25
C PRO A 333 -1.94 -2.57 0.16
N ASP A 334 -2.16 -2.16 -1.08
CA ASP A 334 -1.45 -2.69 -2.23
C ASP A 334 0.07 -2.54 -2.05
N GLU A 335 0.80 -3.62 -2.31
CA GLU A 335 2.26 -3.62 -2.30
C GLU A 335 2.86 -3.40 -3.68
N TYR A 336 2.06 -3.44 -4.76
CA TYR A 336 2.55 -3.28 -6.13
C TYR A 336 2.64 -1.83 -6.62
N ASP A 337 3.22 -1.62 -7.81
CA ASP A 337 3.18 -0.32 -8.50
C ASP A 337 1.75 0.04 -8.95
N THR A 338 1.00 0.73 -8.07
CA THR A 338 -0.43 1.06 -8.27
C THR A 338 -0.75 2.00 -9.43
N ILE A 339 0.24 2.47 -10.18
CA ILE A 339 0.01 3.25 -11.40
C ILE A 339 0.72 2.66 -12.62
N TYR A 340 1.34 1.48 -12.49
CA TYR A 340 2.20 0.84 -13.50
C TYR A 340 3.19 1.82 -14.13
N SER A 341 3.82 2.64 -13.30
CA SER A 341 4.81 3.61 -13.75
C SER A 341 5.99 2.95 -14.47
N GLY A 342 6.35 1.72 -14.11
CA GLY A 342 7.56 1.04 -14.60
C GLY A 342 7.38 -0.41 -15.08
N LEU A 343 8.46 -1.19 -14.97
CA LEU A 343 8.55 -2.64 -15.20
C LEU A 343 7.89 -3.49 -14.10
N GLY A 344 7.42 -2.85 -13.03
CA GLY A 344 6.89 -3.46 -11.81
C GLY A 344 7.81 -3.19 -10.63
N GLU A 345 7.27 -3.35 -9.43
CA GLU A 345 7.98 -3.23 -8.16
C GLU A 345 8.72 -4.53 -7.79
N PRO A 346 9.81 -4.46 -7.00
CA PRO A 346 10.52 -5.63 -6.54
C PRO A 346 9.77 -6.30 -5.37
N ILE A 347 8.58 -6.82 -5.63
CA ILE A 347 7.79 -7.66 -4.70
C ILE A 347 7.17 -8.81 -5.49
N ALA A 348 6.30 -8.51 -6.47
CA ALA A 348 5.68 -9.50 -7.34
C ALA A 348 5.10 -10.70 -6.55
N TYR A 349 5.50 -11.93 -6.88
CA TYR A 349 4.99 -13.15 -6.24
C TYR A 349 5.46 -13.39 -4.80
N TRP A 350 6.34 -12.55 -4.25
CA TRP A 350 6.76 -12.71 -2.85
C TRP A 350 5.65 -12.41 -1.84
N SER A 351 4.57 -11.72 -2.26
CA SER A 351 3.46 -11.36 -1.38
C SER A 351 2.12 -11.46 -2.08
N ILE A 352 1.10 -11.96 -1.37
CA ILE A 352 -0.28 -11.92 -1.86
C ILE A 352 -0.77 -10.50 -2.16
N MET A 353 -0.27 -9.47 -1.46
CA MET A 353 -0.66 -8.06 -1.68
C MET A 353 0.01 -7.43 -2.92
N SER A 354 0.70 -8.24 -3.73
CA SER A 354 1.14 -7.94 -5.09
C SER A 354 0.67 -9.10 -6.00
N SER A 355 1.54 -9.67 -6.85
CA SER A 355 1.18 -10.72 -7.81
C SER A 355 0.95 -12.09 -7.17
N GLY A 356 1.29 -12.26 -5.89
CA GLY A 356 1.15 -13.52 -5.17
C GLY A 356 -0.27 -14.08 -5.11
N SER A 357 -1.29 -13.23 -5.28
CA SER A 357 -2.70 -13.62 -5.40
C SER A 357 -3.01 -14.49 -6.63
N TRP A 358 -2.14 -14.47 -7.65
CA TRP A 358 -2.27 -15.25 -8.89
C TRP A 358 -1.38 -16.48 -8.97
N ALA A 359 -0.67 -16.84 -7.90
CA ALA A 359 0.13 -18.07 -7.88
C ALA A 359 -0.76 -19.32 -7.94
N GLY A 360 -0.21 -20.40 -8.51
CA GLY A 360 -0.84 -21.70 -8.65
C GLY A 360 -0.67 -22.33 -10.02
N ARG A 361 -0.75 -23.67 -10.05
CA ARG A 361 -0.83 -24.43 -11.31
C ARG A 361 -2.04 -24.04 -12.13
N ILE A 362 -3.12 -23.70 -11.44
CA ILE A 362 -4.20 -22.89 -11.98
C ILE A 362 -4.03 -21.51 -11.35
N PRO A 363 -3.96 -20.43 -12.14
CA PRO A 363 -3.71 -19.09 -11.62
C PRO A 363 -4.68 -18.72 -10.48
N GLY A 364 -4.11 -18.33 -9.34
CA GLY A 364 -4.84 -17.86 -8.16
C GLY A 364 -5.33 -18.94 -7.18
N THR A 365 -5.06 -20.22 -7.44
CA THR A 365 -5.49 -21.30 -6.54
C THR A 365 -4.47 -21.68 -5.47
N GLU A 366 -3.23 -21.21 -5.59
CA GLU A 366 -2.15 -21.44 -4.62
C GLU A 366 -1.52 -20.09 -4.21
N PRO A 367 -2.29 -19.17 -3.60
CA PRO A 367 -1.77 -17.84 -3.27
C PRO A 367 -0.59 -17.94 -2.30
N THR A 368 0.45 -17.16 -2.56
CA THR A 368 1.65 -17.10 -1.69
C THR A 368 1.34 -16.40 -0.38
N GLY A 369 2.17 -16.60 0.65
CA GLY A 369 1.97 -15.90 1.94
C GLY A 369 2.06 -14.38 1.86
N PHE A 370 1.54 -13.70 2.90
CA PHE A 370 1.75 -12.27 3.11
C PHE A 370 3.23 -11.94 3.30
N SER A 371 3.65 -10.74 2.85
CA SER A 371 4.94 -10.16 3.18
C SER A 371 5.16 -10.07 4.70
N ALA A 372 6.42 -10.07 5.15
CA ALA A 372 6.76 -9.79 6.55
C ALA A 372 6.16 -8.46 7.05
N TRP A 373 6.05 -7.46 6.18
CA TRP A 373 5.47 -6.16 6.51
C TRP A 373 3.96 -6.26 6.75
N ALA A 374 3.22 -6.95 5.87
CA ALA A 374 1.79 -7.17 6.03
C ALA A 374 1.46 -7.99 7.28
N LYS A 375 2.25 -9.04 7.57
CA LYS A 375 2.13 -9.81 8.81
C LYS A 375 2.42 -8.96 10.05
N GLN A 376 3.42 -8.09 9.99
CA GLN A 376 3.71 -7.14 11.08
C GLN A 376 2.55 -6.16 11.29
N PHE A 377 1.99 -5.62 10.21
CA PHE A 377 0.84 -4.73 10.27
C PHE A 377 -0.33 -5.44 10.96
N LEU A 378 -0.75 -6.61 10.48
CA LEU A 378 -1.86 -7.37 11.08
C LEU A 378 -1.61 -7.76 12.54
N GLN A 379 -0.38 -8.14 12.90
CA GLN A 379 -0.01 -8.42 14.29
C GLN A 379 -0.17 -7.19 15.19
N SER A 380 0.18 -6.02 14.68
CA SER A 380 0.14 -4.76 15.43
C SER A 380 -1.27 -4.20 15.58
N THR A 381 -2.13 -4.42 14.58
CA THR A 381 -3.52 -3.95 14.56
C THR A 381 -4.48 -4.92 15.24
N MET A 382 -4.06 -6.18 15.44
CA MET A 382 -4.78 -7.19 16.20
C MET A 382 -3.93 -7.71 17.37
N PRO A 383 -3.76 -6.94 18.46
CA PRO A 383 -2.98 -7.37 19.61
C PRO A 383 -3.46 -8.70 20.19
N GLY A 384 -2.52 -9.58 20.55
CA GLY A 384 -2.84 -10.92 21.07
C GLY A 384 -3.18 -11.96 20.02
N SER A 385 -3.03 -11.64 18.73
CA SER A 385 -3.02 -12.60 17.61
C SER A 385 -1.64 -13.25 17.41
N ASN A 386 -1.51 -14.09 16.39
CA ASN A 386 -0.33 -14.88 16.06
C ASN A 386 0.04 -14.74 14.56
N TRP A 387 -0.16 -13.56 13.99
CA TRP A 387 0.19 -13.22 12.61
C TRP A 387 1.70 -13.17 12.39
N LEU A 388 2.45 -12.67 13.37
CA LEU A 388 3.90 -12.57 13.30
C LEU A 388 4.54 -12.68 14.69
N SER A 389 5.53 -13.57 14.81
CA SER A 389 6.44 -13.62 15.96
C SER A 389 7.89 -13.33 15.55
N GLY A 390 8.69 -12.71 16.42
CA GLY A 390 10.08 -12.47 16.04
C GLY A 390 10.89 -11.63 17.01
N THR A 391 11.99 -11.10 16.48
CA THR A 391 12.95 -10.28 17.23
C THR A 391 13.25 -8.99 16.48
N THR A 392 13.33 -7.87 17.20
CA THR A 392 13.93 -6.63 16.70
C THR A 392 15.39 -6.55 17.16
N VAL A 393 16.29 -6.29 16.21
CA VAL A 393 17.70 -5.96 16.43
C VAL A 393 17.85 -4.46 16.25
N GLU A 394 18.20 -3.76 17.32
CA GLU A 394 18.45 -2.32 17.28
C GLU A 394 19.82 -2.03 16.66
N TRP A 395 19.97 -0.87 16.01
CA TRP A 395 21.21 -0.51 15.30
C TRP A 395 22.46 -0.56 16.20
N ASN A 396 22.32 -0.24 17.48
CA ASN A 396 23.41 -0.29 18.46
C ASN A 396 23.81 -1.72 18.87
N GLU A 397 22.95 -2.73 18.64
CA GLU A 397 23.25 -4.15 18.86
C GLU A 397 24.04 -4.76 17.69
N VAL A 398 23.94 -4.17 16.48
CA VAL A 398 24.73 -4.60 15.31
C VAL A 398 26.18 -4.17 15.52
N THR A 399 27.06 -5.14 15.76
CA THR A 399 28.50 -4.92 15.99
C THR A 399 29.33 -5.94 15.21
N GLN A 400 30.66 -5.79 15.23
CA GLN A 400 31.59 -6.76 14.64
C GLN A 400 31.48 -8.18 15.22
N ASN A 401 30.94 -8.33 16.44
CA ASN A 401 30.70 -9.65 17.06
C ASN A 401 29.49 -10.37 16.46
N GLY A 402 28.58 -9.61 15.83
CA GLY A 402 27.36 -10.08 15.20
C GLY A 402 26.25 -10.52 16.16
N VAL A 403 25.05 -10.62 15.62
CA VAL A 403 23.85 -11.14 16.26
C VAL A 403 23.39 -12.34 15.43
N GLU A 404 23.34 -13.52 16.05
CA GLU A 404 22.80 -14.73 15.42
C GLU A 404 21.32 -14.89 15.76
N VAL A 405 20.54 -15.22 14.74
CA VAL A 405 19.10 -15.50 14.85
C VAL A 405 18.77 -16.79 14.09
N VAL A 406 17.70 -17.46 14.51
CA VAL A 406 17.10 -18.56 13.76
C VAL A 406 15.73 -18.13 13.27
N LEU A 407 15.49 -18.29 11.97
CA LEU A 407 14.21 -18.07 11.31
C LEU A 407 13.57 -19.43 11.01
N ASP A 408 12.30 -19.59 11.34
CA ASP A 408 11.46 -20.64 10.76
C ASP A 408 10.91 -20.15 9.40
N GLU A 409 10.49 -21.08 8.55
CA GLU A 409 9.79 -20.77 7.30
C GLU A 409 8.52 -19.95 7.57
N ALA A 410 8.23 -18.97 6.70
CA ALA A 410 7.20 -17.96 6.95
C ALA A 410 5.75 -18.50 7.01
N ASN A 411 5.53 -19.73 6.55
CA ASN A 411 4.25 -20.46 6.59
C ASN A 411 4.04 -21.24 7.90
N THR A 412 5.07 -21.39 8.74
CA THR A 412 5.02 -22.19 9.97
C THR A 412 5.14 -21.29 11.18
N LYS A 413 4.15 -21.34 12.08
CA LYS A 413 4.24 -20.68 13.38
C LYS A 413 4.99 -21.56 14.37
N GLY A 414 6.30 -21.39 14.40
CA GLY A 414 7.20 -22.28 15.13
C GLY A 414 7.88 -21.67 16.37
N THR A 415 8.79 -22.45 16.94
CA THR A 415 9.56 -22.06 18.12
C THR A 415 10.59 -20.97 17.86
N ASN A 416 11.03 -20.77 16.60
CA ASN A 416 12.02 -19.75 16.22
C ASN A 416 11.31 -18.49 15.65
N ASN A 417 12.05 -17.52 15.14
CA ASN A 417 11.46 -16.27 14.65
C ASN A 417 10.71 -16.50 13.33
N ASP A 418 9.52 -15.92 13.16
CA ASP A 418 8.85 -15.85 11.85
C ASP A 418 9.57 -14.80 10.98
N ALA A 419 9.92 -13.67 11.60
CA ALA A 419 10.71 -12.61 10.99
C ALA A 419 11.66 -11.94 11.99
N VAL A 420 12.70 -11.29 11.47
CA VAL A 420 13.60 -10.44 12.25
C VAL A 420 13.61 -9.03 11.68
N ARG A 421 13.34 -8.03 12.53
CA ARG A 421 13.42 -6.62 12.16
C ARG A 421 14.77 -6.05 12.53
N ILE A 422 15.40 -5.29 11.64
CA ILE A 422 16.64 -4.55 11.92
C ILE A 422 16.33 -3.06 11.80
N ASN A 423 16.24 -2.36 12.94
CA ASN A 423 16.07 -0.92 12.94
C ASN A 423 17.38 -0.23 12.53
N LEU A 424 17.28 0.75 11.65
CA LEU A 424 18.41 1.55 11.16
C LEU A 424 18.34 2.97 11.74
N PRO A 425 19.44 3.74 11.71
CA PRO A 425 19.36 5.19 11.93
C PRO A 425 18.39 5.81 10.93
N LYS A 426 17.67 6.88 11.31
CA LYS A 426 16.75 7.56 10.37
C LYS A 426 17.45 7.88 9.04
N LYS A 427 16.78 7.58 7.92
CA LYS A 427 17.24 7.91 6.57
C LYS A 427 17.18 9.42 6.40
N GLU A 428 18.31 10.02 6.03
CA GLU A 428 18.41 11.45 5.77
C GLU A 428 18.18 11.74 4.27
N ALA A 429 17.31 12.69 3.97
CA ALA A 429 17.12 13.24 2.63
C ALA A 429 17.30 14.77 2.68
N VAL A 430 18.25 15.30 1.91
CA VAL A 430 18.50 16.74 1.84
C VAL A 430 17.40 17.38 0.99
N VAL A 431 16.59 18.26 1.60
CA VAL A 431 15.55 19.03 0.89
C VAL A 431 16.17 20.32 0.37
N THR A 432 16.83 21.05 1.26
CA THR A 432 17.53 22.29 0.95
C THR A 432 18.72 22.47 1.90
N ILE A 433 19.65 23.35 1.57
CA ILE A 433 20.78 23.71 2.45
C ILE A 433 20.50 25.13 2.93
N PRO A 434 20.42 25.40 4.25
CA PRO A 434 20.24 26.76 4.76
C PRO A 434 21.24 27.75 4.13
N PRO A 435 20.80 28.96 3.73
CA PRO A 435 21.62 29.91 2.99
C PRO A 435 22.79 30.45 3.83
N SER A 436 22.65 30.37 5.15
CA SER A 436 23.71 30.61 6.13
C SER A 436 23.46 29.76 7.37
N GLY A 437 24.48 29.57 8.20
CA GLY A 437 24.32 28.83 9.44
C GLY A 437 24.05 27.33 9.21
N ALA A 438 23.43 26.70 10.19
CA ALA A 438 23.06 25.28 10.18
C ALA A 438 21.54 25.06 10.14
N TYR A 439 20.72 26.08 10.41
CA TYR A 439 19.28 25.95 10.53
C TYR A 439 18.51 27.01 9.76
N ALA A 440 17.26 26.69 9.42
CA ALA A 440 16.22 27.61 8.97
C ALA A 440 14.91 27.30 9.70
N TYR A 441 13.94 28.19 9.65
CA TYR A 441 12.57 27.87 10.10
C TYR A 441 11.83 27.13 9.00
N PHE A 442 11.18 26.03 9.35
CA PHE A 442 10.41 25.18 8.46
C PHE A 442 8.94 25.17 8.89
N SER A 443 8.05 25.32 7.92
CA SER A 443 6.61 25.35 8.14
C SER A 443 5.99 24.00 8.47
N GLY A 444 6.71 22.89 8.30
CA GLY A 444 6.11 21.57 8.16
C GLY A 444 5.63 21.30 6.73
N SER A 445 5.31 20.04 6.45
CA SER A 445 4.74 19.56 5.19
C SER A 445 3.61 18.58 5.49
N GLY A 446 2.42 18.82 4.95
CA GLY A 446 1.25 17.97 5.16
C GLY A 446 -0.02 18.66 4.68
N ASN A 447 -1.14 17.94 4.80
CA ASN A 447 -2.47 18.43 4.43
C ASN A 447 -3.18 19.02 5.66
N ASN A 448 -4.09 19.97 5.46
CA ASN A 448 -4.87 20.66 6.49
C ASN A 448 -4.02 21.31 7.59
N LEU A 449 -2.86 21.86 7.22
CA LEU A 449 -2.00 22.59 8.15
C LEU A 449 -2.50 24.04 8.27
N ASP A 450 -2.41 24.58 9.49
CA ASP A 450 -2.55 26.01 9.81
C ASP A 450 -1.42 26.31 10.81
N HIS A 451 -0.24 26.58 10.28
CA HIS A 451 0.97 26.75 11.06
C HIS A 451 1.44 28.20 11.00
N THR A 452 1.90 28.71 12.14
CA THR A 452 2.38 30.08 12.24
C THR A 452 3.67 30.19 13.04
N MET A 453 4.43 31.26 12.76
CA MET A 453 5.41 31.77 13.71
C MET A 453 5.29 33.29 13.79
N SER A 454 5.28 33.84 14.99
CA SER A 454 5.01 35.27 15.18
C SER A 454 5.89 35.95 16.22
N THR A 455 6.11 37.25 16.07
CA THR A 455 6.90 38.07 16.99
C THR A 455 6.34 39.49 17.08
N THR A 456 6.67 40.22 18.15
CA THR A 456 6.25 41.62 18.35
C THR A 456 7.40 42.56 18.04
N ILE A 457 7.12 43.63 17.29
CA ILE A 457 8.11 44.61 16.82
C ILE A 457 7.66 46.02 17.20
N ASP A 458 8.56 46.79 17.82
CA ASP A 458 8.33 48.21 18.13
C ASP A 458 8.78 49.10 16.97
N LEU A 459 7.81 49.67 16.23
CA LEU A 459 8.04 50.65 15.17
C LEU A 459 7.57 52.06 15.58
N THR A 460 7.36 52.33 16.87
CA THR A 460 6.76 53.59 17.36
C THR A 460 7.57 54.84 17.02
N ARG A 461 8.89 54.68 16.81
CA ARG A 461 9.81 55.77 16.46
C ARG A 461 10.24 55.76 15.00
N ALA A 462 9.79 54.79 14.21
CA ALA A 462 10.18 54.63 12.83
C ALA A 462 9.42 55.60 11.91
N SER A 463 10.04 56.00 10.80
CA SER A 463 9.36 56.68 9.68
C SER A 463 9.24 55.82 8.43
N LYS A 464 10.11 54.81 8.29
CA LYS A 464 10.09 53.77 7.27
C LYS A 464 10.52 52.44 7.89
N ALA A 465 9.89 51.34 7.49
CA ALA A 465 10.27 50.01 7.94
C ALA A 465 10.15 48.97 6.81
N THR A 466 11.04 47.98 6.80
CA THR A 466 11.07 46.91 5.79
C THR A 466 11.41 45.59 6.47
N LEU A 467 10.70 44.53 6.08
CA LEU A 467 11.05 43.15 6.39
C LEU A 467 11.76 42.54 5.17
N ALA A 468 12.89 41.88 5.41
CA ALA A 468 13.57 41.05 4.43
C ALA A 468 13.90 39.69 5.03
N PHE A 469 13.90 38.64 4.22
CA PHE A 469 14.31 37.29 4.61
C PHE A 469 14.75 36.50 3.37
N ASP A 470 15.49 35.42 3.59
CA ASP A 470 15.75 34.42 2.57
C ASP A 470 14.70 33.31 2.70
N THR A 471 14.22 32.77 1.58
CA THR A 471 13.21 31.71 1.61
C THR A 471 13.39 30.68 0.50
N TRP A 472 13.08 29.42 0.81
CA TRP A 472 12.94 28.32 -0.15
C TRP A 472 11.56 27.71 0.04
N TYR A 473 10.84 27.40 -1.03
CA TYR A 473 9.54 26.72 -0.94
C TYR A 473 9.27 25.83 -2.15
N ALA A 474 8.57 24.74 -1.88
CA ALA A 474 7.86 23.92 -2.85
C ALA A 474 6.53 23.52 -2.20
N ILE A 475 5.45 24.19 -2.62
CA ILE A 475 4.10 24.11 -2.04
C ILE A 475 3.06 24.06 -3.17
N GLU A 476 1.95 23.35 -2.98
CA GLU A 476 1.01 23.09 -4.07
C GLU A 476 0.49 24.40 -4.68
N LYS A 477 0.76 24.58 -5.97
CA LYS A 477 0.47 25.83 -6.66
C LYS A 477 -1.03 26.13 -6.66
N ASP A 478 -1.36 27.33 -6.20
CA ASP A 478 -2.69 27.94 -6.15
C ASP A 478 -3.65 27.34 -5.11
N TRP A 479 -3.22 26.32 -4.35
CA TRP A 479 -3.97 25.64 -3.29
C TRP A 479 -3.36 25.87 -1.90
N ASP A 480 -2.05 25.68 -1.78
CA ASP A 480 -1.29 25.92 -0.55
C ASP A 480 -0.63 27.31 -0.58
N TYR A 481 -0.60 27.98 0.58
CA TYR A 481 -0.06 29.33 0.68
C TYR A 481 0.79 29.55 1.93
N GLY A 482 1.97 30.14 1.71
CA GLY A 482 2.66 30.93 2.72
C GLY A 482 2.20 32.38 2.68
N ALA A 483 2.16 33.08 3.81
CA ALA A 483 1.82 34.50 3.88
C ALA A 483 2.61 35.22 4.97
N VAL A 484 2.86 36.51 4.74
CA VAL A 484 3.36 37.44 5.77
C VAL A 484 2.19 38.31 6.21
N GLU A 485 1.92 38.32 7.50
CA GLU A 485 0.78 39.01 8.10
C GLU A 485 1.22 39.96 9.20
N VAL A 486 0.53 41.10 9.29
CA VAL A 486 0.82 42.13 10.29
C VAL A 486 -0.46 42.64 10.91
N LYS A 487 -0.39 42.96 12.20
CA LYS A 487 -1.45 43.69 12.91
C LYS A 487 -0.86 44.67 13.94
N PRO A 488 -1.55 45.76 14.28
CA PRO A 488 -1.23 46.52 15.49
C PRO A 488 -1.27 45.60 16.72
N HIS A 489 -0.29 45.74 17.61
CA HIS A 489 -0.21 44.91 18.81
C HIS A 489 -1.49 45.03 19.65
N GLY A 490 -2.05 43.88 20.06
CA GLY A 490 -3.34 43.80 20.77
C GLY A 490 -4.58 43.84 19.87
N SER A 491 -4.43 43.95 18.55
CA SER A 491 -5.52 43.73 17.58
C SER A 491 -5.85 42.24 17.45
N ASN A 492 -7.08 41.93 17.02
CA ASN A 492 -7.50 40.57 16.68
C ASN A 492 -7.50 40.30 15.18
N GLU A 493 -7.33 41.33 14.35
CA GLU A 493 -7.41 41.23 12.90
C GLU A 493 -6.01 41.28 12.28
N TRP A 494 -5.66 40.22 11.56
CA TRP A 494 -4.43 40.10 10.79
C TRP A 494 -4.64 40.60 9.36
N THR A 495 -3.62 41.23 8.77
CA THR A 495 -3.65 41.66 7.37
C THR A 495 -2.45 41.06 6.64
N THR A 496 -2.69 40.38 5.51
CA THR A 496 -1.63 39.89 4.63
C THR A 496 -0.97 41.05 3.89
N ILE A 497 0.36 41.09 3.84
CA ILE A 497 1.13 42.17 3.25
C ILE A 497 1.68 41.74 1.90
N GLN A 498 1.62 42.63 0.90
CA GLN A 498 2.22 42.39 -0.40
C GLN A 498 3.75 42.47 -0.32
N GLY A 499 4.42 41.50 -0.94
CA GLY A 499 5.87 41.46 -1.10
C GLY A 499 6.29 41.23 -2.55
N ASN A 500 7.59 41.18 -2.81
CA ASN A 500 8.14 40.93 -4.15
C ASN A 500 7.89 39.50 -4.69
N ILE A 501 7.48 38.56 -3.83
CA ILE A 501 7.23 37.15 -4.17
C ILE A 501 5.76 36.73 -4.01
N THR A 502 4.85 37.67 -3.67
CA THR A 502 3.44 37.36 -3.42
C THR A 502 2.58 37.47 -4.68
N THR A 503 1.49 36.72 -4.73
CA THR A 503 0.41 36.83 -5.71
C THR A 503 -0.94 37.09 -5.02
N THR A 504 -1.84 37.78 -5.74
CA THR A 504 -3.26 37.93 -5.37
C THR A 504 -4.16 36.96 -6.14
N ASP A 505 -3.59 36.13 -7.01
CA ASP A 505 -4.35 35.13 -7.77
C ASP A 505 -5.00 34.15 -6.80
N ASN A 506 -6.29 33.90 -6.99
CA ASN A 506 -7.05 33.02 -6.11
C ASN A 506 -8.05 32.16 -6.91
N PRO A 507 -7.57 31.31 -7.85
CA PRO A 507 -8.46 30.56 -8.73
C PRO A 507 -9.37 29.59 -7.98
N TYR A 508 -8.95 29.12 -6.80
CA TYR A 508 -9.66 28.11 -6.00
C TYR A 508 -10.18 28.61 -4.65
N GLY A 509 -10.05 29.91 -4.35
CA GLY A 509 -10.56 30.50 -3.11
C GLY A 509 -9.68 30.31 -1.87
N GLN A 510 -8.49 29.73 -2.00
CA GLN A 510 -7.57 29.42 -0.89
C GLN A 510 -6.57 30.54 -0.53
N ASN A 511 -6.30 31.49 -1.45
CA ASN A 511 -5.30 32.54 -1.18
C ASN A 511 -5.78 33.48 -0.05
N PRO A 512 -4.98 33.71 1.02
CA PRO A 512 -5.33 34.60 2.13
C PRO A 512 -5.24 36.11 1.80
N GLY A 513 -4.97 36.46 0.54
CA GLY A 513 -4.98 37.83 0.01
C GLY A 513 -3.68 38.16 -0.73
N ASN A 514 -2.55 38.12 -0.01
CA ASN A 514 -1.20 38.26 -0.56
C ASN A 514 -0.39 37.01 -0.21
N GLY A 515 -0.57 35.95 -1.00
CA GLY A 515 0.01 34.64 -0.74
C GLY A 515 1.27 34.34 -1.55
N ILE A 516 2.08 33.41 -1.06
CA ILE A 516 3.23 32.78 -1.72
C ILE A 516 2.79 31.35 -2.06
N THR A 517 2.94 30.91 -3.31
CA THR A 517 2.53 29.58 -3.76
C THR A 517 3.42 29.06 -4.90
N GLY A 518 3.47 27.75 -5.13
CA GLY A 518 4.30 27.10 -6.16
C GLY A 518 5.72 26.77 -5.69
N THR A 519 6.71 26.87 -6.57
CA THR A 519 8.12 26.50 -6.29
C THR A 519 9.08 27.67 -6.49
N SER A 520 9.98 27.89 -5.53
CA SER A 520 11.00 28.96 -5.59
C SER A 520 12.23 28.60 -6.43
N ASN A 521 12.44 27.31 -6.71
CA ASN A 521 13.61 26.76 -7.42
C ASN A 521 14.97 27.15 -6.80
N GLY A 522 15.02 27.19 -5.46
CA GLY A 522 16.20 27.61 -4.69
C GLY A 522 15.87 28.67 -3.64
N TRP A 523 16.88 29.10 -2.89
CA TRP A 523 16.72 30.21 -1.94
C TRP A 523 16.62 31.53 -2.68
N VAL A 524 15.57 32.30 -2.39
CA VAL A 524 15.30 33.62 -2.97
C VAL A 524 15.14 34.67 -1.88
N LYS A 525 15.44 35.93 -2.21
CA LYS A 525 15.27 37.07 -1.31
C LYS A 525 13.82 37.54 -1.34
N ALA A 526 13.19 37.61 -0.18
CA ALA A 526 11.87 38.18 -0.01
C ALA A 526 11.95 39.55 0.69
N GLU A 527 11.18 40.51 0.22
CA GLU A 527 11.13 41.89 0.74
C GLU A 527 9.68 42.37 0.83
N PHE A 528 9.31 42.93 2.00
CA PHE A 528 7.98 43.43 2.32
C PHE A 528 8.07 44.82 2.95
N ASP A 529 7.24 45.76 2.48
CA ASP A 529 7.17 47.11 3.06
C ASP A 529 6.27 47.13 4.29
N LEU A 530 6.82 47.58 5.43
CA LEU A 530 6.10 47.73 6.69
C LEU A 530 5.74 49.19 6.98
N SER A 531 5.98 50.11 6.02
CA SER A 531 5.83 51.55 6.24
C SER A 531 4.40 51.98 6.59
N ALA A 532 3.37 51.19 6.26
CA ALA A 532 1.99 51.44 6.68
C ALA A 532 1.76 51.29 8.20
N TYR A 533 2.71 50.67 8.91
CA TYR A 533 2.60 50.32 10.34
C TYR A 533 3.53 51.10 11.25
N VAL A 534 4.33 52.03 10.71
CA VAL A 534 5.21 52.88 11.51
C VAL A 534 4.42 53.75 12.50
N GLY A 535 5.04 54.10 13.63
CA GLY A 535 4.38 54.80 14.72
C GLY A 535 3.57 53.88 15.66
N LYS A 536 3.62 52.56 15.48
CA LYS A 536 2.91 51.56 16.29
C LYS A 536 3.86 50.45 16.76
N ILE A 537 3.45 49.73 17.81
CA ILE A 537 3.95 48.37 18.06
C ILE A 537 3.08 47.43 17.23
N ILE A 538 3.68 46.47 16.55
CA ILE A 538 2.99 45.48 15.72
C ILE A 538 3.31 44.06 16.13
N ASP A 539 2.42 43.14 15.81
CA ASP A 539 2.73 41.72 15.72
C ASP A 539 2.93 41.37 14.24
N LEU A 540 4.03 40.67 13.95
CA LEU A 540 4.41 40.13 12.65
C LEU A 540 4.27 38.60 12.69
N ARG A 541 3.69 38.01 11.65
CA ARG A 541 3.46 36.56 11.55
C ARG A 541 3.80 36.03 10.17
N PHE A 542 4.47 34.89 10.13
CA PHE A 542 4.53 34.00 8.97
C PHE A 542 3.44 32.94 9.16
N HIS A 543 2.62 32.71 8.15
CA HIS A 543 1.46 31.84 8.22
C HIS A 543 1.49 30.89 7.02
N TYR A 544 1.44 29.59 7.28
CA TYR A 544 1.41 28.54 6.26
C TYR A 544 0.11 27.74 6.38
N VAL A 545 -0.66 27.71 5.29
CA VAL A 545 -1.95 27.01 5.22
C VAL A 545 -1.94 26.05 4.04
N THR A 546 -2.42 24.83 4.28
CA THR A 546 -2.54 23.80 3.23
C THR A 546 -3.94 23.24 3.10
N ASP A 547 -4.25 22.77 1.90
CA ASP A 547 -5.53 22.18 1.56
C ASP A 547 -5.63 20.69 2.02
N VAL A 548 -6.69 19.99 1.61
CA VAL A 548 -6.98 18.62 2.07
C VAL A 548 -6.13 17.53 1.41
N ALA A 549 -5.30 17.84 0.41
CA ALA A 549 -4.55 16.89 -0.41
C ALA A 549 -3.17 17.43 -0.84
N VAL A 550 -2.41 16.61 -1.57
CA VAL A 550 -1.15 16.98 -2.25
C VAL A 550 -0.18 17.83 -1.40
N SER A 551 0.59 17.18 -0.52
CA SER A 551 1.68 17.85 0.17
C SER A 551 2.96 17.84 -0.66
N GLU A 552 3.55 19.02 -0.87
CA GLU A 552 4.93 19.17 -1.34
C GLU A 552 5.92 19.32 -0.15
N ALA A 553 7.14 19.82 -0.39
CA ALA A 553 8.20 19.87 0.62
C ALA A 553 8.01 20.95 1.69
N GLY A 554 7.06 21.88 1.49
CA GLY A 554 6.74 22.95 2.44
C GLY A 554 7.54 24.23 2.22
N TRP A 555 7.58 25.08 3.26
CA TRP A 555 8.15 26.43 3.22
C TRP A 555 9.24 26.62 4.27
N TYR A 556 10.39 27.12 3.81
CA TYR A 556 11.55 27.44 4.65
C TYR A 556 11.81 28.95 4.64
N VAL A 557 12.09 29.51 5.81
CA VAL A 557 12.35 30.93 6.04
C VAL A 557 13.62 31.06 6.89
N ASP A 558 14.56 31.89 6.45
CA ASP A 558 15.82 32.13 7.16
C ASP A 558 16.26 33.60 6.99
N ASN A 559 17.28 34.03 7.74
CA ASN A 559 17.86 35.36 7.68
C ASN A 559 16.82 36.49 7.78
N ILE A 560 15.87 36.33 8.70
CA ILE A 560 14.80 37.29 8.94
C ILE A 560 15.40 38.57 9.50
N GLN A 561 15.17 39.69 8.82
CA GLN A 561 15.64 40.99 9.22
C GLN A 561 14.56 42.05 9.07
N VAL A 562 14.31 42.80 10.14
CA VAL A 562 13.47 44.00 10.09
C VAL A 562 14.35 45.21 10.28
N THR A 563 14.28 46.14 9.33
CA THR A 563 15.04 47.39 9.36
C THR A 563 14.08 48.57 9.44
N ALA A 564 14.31 49.48 10.38
CA ALA A 564 13.57 50.73 10.52
C ALA A 564 14.52 51.92 10.42
N ASP A 565 14.23 52.86 9.52
CA ASP A 565 15.07 54.05 9.24
C ASP A 565 16.57 53.74 9.04
N GLY A 566 16.87 52.58 8.45
CA GLY A 566 18.24 52.10 8.19
C GLY A 566 18.92 51.37 9.36
N ALA A 567 18.27 51.27 10.53
CA ALA A 567 18.76 50.50 11.66
C ALA A 567 18.04 49.15 11.78
N THR A 568 18.78 48.09 12.11
CA THR A 568 18.20 46.76 12.35
C THR A 568 17.42 46.75 13.68
N VAL A 569 16.15 46.36 13.60
CA VAL A 569 15.23 46.20 14.74
C VAL A 569 15.12 44.73 15.16
N LEU A 570 15.15 43.82 14.18
CA LEU A 570 15.13 42.38 14.39
C LEU A 570 16.15 41.74 13.45
N VAL A 571 16.88 40.75 13.96
CA VAL A 571 17.64 39.80 13.17
C VAL A 571 17.46 38.42 13.78
N ASP A 572 17.07 37.44 12.96
CA ASP A 572 16.96 36.05 13.38
C ASP A 572 17.31 35.13 12.20
N GLY A 573 18.32 34.30 12.38
CA GLY A 573 18.79 33.32 11.40
C GLY A 573 18.65 31.89 11.91
N ALA A 574 17.71 31.62 12.82
CA ALA A 574 17.41 30.29 13.36
C ALA A 574 18.53 29.57 14.15
N GLU A 575 19.72 30.16 14.32
CA GLU A 575 20.86 29.52 15.00
C GLU A 575 20.76 29.48 16.54
N GLY A 576 19.99 30.39 17.15
CA GLY A 576 19.98 30.60 18.62
C GLY A 576 18.58 30.76 19.20
N ASP A 577 18.47 31.36 20.39
CA ASP A 577 17.17 31.70 20.95
C ASP A 577 16.43 32.66 20.01
N SER A 578 15.18 32.35 19.71
CA SER A 578 14.36 33.12 18.77
C SER A 578 13.38 34.02 19.51
N SER A 579 13.09 35.21 18.93
CA SER A 579 11.98 36.04 19.38
C SER A 579 10.62 35.60 18.78
N PHE A 580 10.63 34.62 17.88
CA PHE A 580 9.41 34.05 17.32
C PHE A 580 8.80 33.01 18.26
N VAL A 581 7.51 33.17 18.53
CA VAL A 581 6.67 32.13 19.09
C VAL A 581 6.19 31.26 17.94
N MET A 582 6.57 29.98 17.97
CA MET A 582 6.21 29.00 16.97
C MET A 582 4.92 28.27 17.34
N ASP A 583 4.06 28.07 16.36
CA ASP A 583 2.88 27.23 16.41
C ASP A 583 2.84 26.39 15.12
N GLY A 584 3.48 25.21 15.15
CA GLY A 584 3.63 24.33 14.00
C GLY A 584 4.88 24.56 13.13
N PHE A 585 5.46 25.77 13.11
CA PHE A 585 6.81 25.97 12.58
C PHE A 585 7.87 25.35 13.51
N GLU A 586 8.98 24.90 12.94
CA GLU A 586 10.11 24.34 13.70
C GLU A 586 11.46 24.76 13.13
N LYS A 587 12.54 24.56 13.90
CA LYS A 587 13.89 24.68 13.36
C LYS A 587 14.25 23.42 12.57
N SER A 588 14.74 23.59 11.35
CA SER A 588 15.17 22.51 10.46
C SER A 588 16.59 22.76 9.97
N ASP A 589 17.37 21.68 9.86
CA ASP A 589 18.70 21.67 9.24
C ASP A 589 18.64 21.56 7.69
N GLY A 590 17.43 21.70 7.12
CA GLY A 590 17.17 21.55 5.69
C GLY A 590 17.06 20.09 5.23
N LYS A 591 17.05 19.12 6.16
CA LYS A 591 16.88 17.70 5.87
C LYS A 591 15.52 17.19 6.32
N ARG A 592 15.02 16.20 5.59
CA ARG A 592 13.91 15.34 6.01
C ARG A 592 14.48 14.02 6.52
N TYR A 593 13.91 13.54 7.62
CA TYR A 593 14.28 12.28 8.23
C TYR A 593 13.12 11.30 8.14
N SER A 594 13.39 10.06 7.76
CA SER A 594 12.36 9.01 7.67
C SER A 594 12.81 7.75 8.39
N GLU A 595 11.85 7.03 8.97
CA GLU A 595 12.09 5.71 9.53
C GLU A 595 12.28 4.70 8.40
N HIS A 596 13.27 3.84 8.55
CA HIS A 596 13.51 2.76 7.61
C HIS A 596 14.17 1.57 8.32
N TYR A 597 13.98 0.37 7.79
CA TYR A 597 14.42 -0.85 8.45
C TYR A 597 14.42 -2.03 7.47
N TYR A 598 15.11 -3.11 7.86
CA TYR A 598 14.97 -4.39 7.18
C TYR A 598 14.01 -5.32 7.91
N LEU A 599 13.27 -6.13 7.17
CA LEU A 599 12.60 -7.33 7.68
C LEU A 599 13.22 -8.55 7.00
N LEU A 600 13.62 -9.52 7.80
CA LEU A 600 14.21 -10.77 7.35
C LEU A 600 13.19 -11.89 7.54
N GLU A 601 12.92 -12.66 6.50
CA GLU A 601 12.07 -13.84 6.58
C GLU A 601 12.67 -15.01 5.80
N TRP A 602 12.33 -16.23 6.19
CA TRP A 602 12.76 -17.43 5.46
C TRP A 602 11.60 -17.98 4.64
N ARG A 603 11.76 -18.11 3.32
CA ARG A 603 10.72 -18.58 2.39
C ARG A 603 11.14 -19.87 1.70
N ASN A 604 10.17 -20.74 1.44
CA ASN A 604 10.39 -21.98 0.73
C ASN A 604 9.13 -22.42 -0.02
N HIS A 605 9.05 -23.68 -0.46
CA HIS A 605 7.93 -24.21 -1.24
C HIS A 605 7.05 -25.16 -0.42
N ARG A 606 6.51 -24.68 0.69
CA ARG A 606 5.64 -25.45 1.61
C ARG A 606 4.44 -24.62 2.05
N GLY A 607 3.35 -25.29 2.43
CA GLY A 607 2.11 -24.63 2.85
C GLY A 607 1.61 -23.67 1.77
N VAL A 608 1.13 -22.49 2.14
CA VAL A 608 0.75 -21.45 1.16
C VAL A 608 1.88 -21.06 0.21
N ASP A 609 3.14 -21.18 0.62
CA ASP A 609 4.29 -20.82 -0.21
C ASP A 609 4.66 -21.91 -1.23
N GLU A 610 3.92 -23.03 -1.29
CA GLU A 610 3.96 -23.92 -2.45
C GLU A 610 3.67 -23.16 -3.76
N GLY A 611 2.85 -22.10 -3.69
CA GLY A 611 2.59 -21.20 -4.81
C GLY A 611 3.84 -20.58 -5.43
N LEU A 612 4.90 -20.34 -4.65
CA LEU A 612 6.17 -19.81 -5.17
C LEU A 612 6.86 -20.78 -6.15
N ALA A 613 6.55 -22.08 -6.10
CA ALA A 613 7.06 -23.06 -7.06
C ALA A 613 6.15 -23.23 -8.28
N HIS A 614 4.94 -22.68 -8.26
CA HIS A 614 3.89 -22.93 -9.23
C HIS A 614 3.33 -21.63 -9.79
N ILE A 615 4.15 -20.85 -10.49
CA ILE A 615 3.71 -19.61 -11.13
C ILE A 615 3.49 -19.88 -12.62
N LEU A 616 2.24 -20.14 -13.03
CA LEU A 616 1.93 -20.45 -14.43
C LEU A 616 2.21 -19.25 -15.35
N ARG A 617 2.99 -19.50 -16.41
CA ARG A 617 3.31 -18.58 -17.50
C ARG A 617 3.32 -19.33 -18.83
N GLY A 618 2.35 -19.04 -19.69
CA GLY A 618 2.12 -19.86 -20.88
C GLY A 618 1.84 -21.30 -20.48
N ASP A 619 2.70 -22.24 -20.90
CA ASP A 619 2.61 -23.67 -20.58
C ASP A 619 3.67 -24.14 -19.56
N ARG A 620 4.35 -23.21 -18.87
CA ARG A 620 5.43 -23.51 -17.92
C ARG A 620 5.16 -22.91 -16.54
N LEU A 621 5.70 -23.56 -15.53
CA LEU A 621 5.74 -23.02 -14.16
C LEU A 621 7.07 -22.32 -13.93
N LEU A 622 7.01 -21.02 -13.65
CA LEU A 622 8.11 -20.27 -13.04
C LEU A 622 8.16 -20.61 -11.55
N SER A 623 9.37 -20.67 -10.99
CA SER A 623 9.61 -20.85 -9.57
C SER A 623 10.44 -19.68 -9.05
N TYR A 624 10.04 -19.17 -7.89
CA TYR A 624 10.83 -18.25 -7.09
C TYR A 624 11.72 -19.05 -6.13
N ASP A 625 12.97 -18.64 -5.95
CA ASP A 625 13.96 -19.47 -5.25
C ASP A 625 13.79 -19.43 -3.72
N PRO A 626 13.80 -20.57 -3.04
CA PRO A 626 13.74 -20.63 -1.58
C PRO A 626 15.00 -20.06 -0.92
N GLY A 627 14.83 -19.33 0.18
CA GLY A 627 15.94 -18.78 0.96
C GLY A 627 15.53 -17.66 1.91
N LEU A 628 16.52 -16.85 2.31
CA LEU A 628 16.34 -15.67 3.12
C LEU A 628 15.91 -14.51 2.21
N VAL A 629 14.68 -14.04 2.38
CA VAL A 629 14.21 -12.81 1.71
C VAL A 629 14.52 -11.63 2.62
N VAL A 630 15.20 -10.63 2.06
CA VAL A 630 15.55 -9.38 2.76
C VAL A 630 14.62 -8.29 2.23
N TRP A 631 13.65 -7.88 3.04
CA TRP A 631 12.75 -6.78 2.73
C TRP A 631 13.34 -5.47 3.25
N TYR A 632 13.34 -4.42 2.43
CA TYR A 632 13.71 -3.08 2.84
C TYR A 632 12.48 -2.17 2.87
N VAL A 633 12.15 -1.69 4.07
CA VAL A 633 11.00 -0.81 4.35
C VAL A 633 11.50 0.61 4.50
N ASP A 634 10.85 1.56 3.82
CA ASP A 634 11.19 2.99 3.86
C ASP A 634 9.92 3.83 4.05
N GLU A 635 9.70 4.33 5.26
CA GLU A 635 8.53 5.15 5.59
C GLU A 635 8.64 6.59 5.03
N GLY A 636 9.71 6.90 4.30
CA GLY A 636 9.81 8.11 3.48
C GLY A 636 8.86 8.08 2.27
N TYR A 637 8.38 6.89 1.88
CA TYR A 637 7.45 6.67 0.78
C TYR A 637 6.16 6.02 1.27
N ASP A 638 5.06 6.26 0.55
CA ASP A 638 3.75 5.68 0.81
C ASP A 638 3.21 4.82 -0.36
N ASN A 639 4.05 4.61 -1.37
CA ASN A 639 3.75 3.90 -2.61
C ASN A 639 5.00 3.22 -3.18
N ASN A 640 4.81 2.35 -4.17
CA ASN A 640 5.86 1.62 -4.89
C ASN A 640 5.88 1.97 -6.39
N TRP A 641 5.75 3.26 -6.74
CA TRP A 641 5.81 3.74 -8.13
C TRP A 641 7.24 3.75 -8.68
N THR A 642 7.82 2.57 -8.87
CA THR A 642 9.24 2.38 -9.20
C THR A 642 9.65 2.95 -10.55
N GLY A 643 8.72 3.21 -11.48
CA GLY A 643 9.02 3.98 -12.70
C GLY A 643 9.11 5.49 -12.48
N VAL A 644 8.55 6.03 -11.39
CA VAL A 644 8.70 7.43 -10.97
C VAL A 644 9.96 7.60 -10.12
N HIS A 645 10.21 6.67 -9.19
CA HIS A 645 11.37 6.67 -8.30
C HIS A 645 12.08 5.30 -8.28
N PRO A 646 12.85 4.96 -9.34
CA PRO A 646 13.52 3.66 -9.42
C PRO A 646 14.40 3.31 -8.22
N GLY A 647 14.27 2.09 -7.73
CA GLY A 647 14.96 1.59 -6.54
C GLY A 647 14.34 2.02 -5.21
N GLU A 648 13.38 2.94 -5.22
CA GLU A 648 12.71 3.49 -4.03
C GLU A 648 11.26 2.99 -3.92
N GLY A 649 10.61 3.27 -2.78
CA GLY A 649 9.24 2.83 -2.49
C GLY A 649 9.08 2.40 -1.03
N PHE A 650 7.84 2.27 -0.54
CA PHE A 650 7.60 1.99 0.88
C PHE A 650 8.07 0.59 1.31
N LEU A 651 8.06 -0.38 0.40
CA LEU A 651 8.45 -1.77 0.64
C LEU A 651 9.06 -2.37 -0.65
N GLY A 652 10.08 -3.21 -0.51
CA GLY A 652 10.59 -4.01 -1.63
C GLY A 652 11.58 -5.06 -1.16
N VAL A 653 11.67 -6.18 -1.87
CA VAL A 653 12.74 -7.16 -1.66
C VAL A 653 14.06 -6.60 -2.19
N VAL A 654 15.14 -6.93 -1.50
CA VAL A 654 16.49 -6.75 -2.02
C VAL A 654 16.83 -8.01 -2.79
N ASP A 655 17.12 -7.85 -4.07
CA ASP A 655 17.46 -8.96 -4.94
C ASP A 655 18.82 -9.54 -4.54
N ALA A 656 19.00 -10.86 -4.56
CA ALA A 656 20.27 -11.51 -4.29
C ALA A 656 21.12 -11.63 -5.56
N ASP A 657 20.47 -11.64 -6.72
CA ASP A 657 21.08 -11.63 -8.04
C ASP A 657 20.59 -10.41 -8.84
N GLN A 658 21.50 -9.57 -9.34
CA GLN A 658 21.15 -8.37 -10.11
C GLN A 658 21.33 -8.57 -11.62
N HIS A 659 21.49 -9.80 -12.08
CA HIS A 659 21.63 -10.10 -13.50
C HIS A 659 20.33 -9.79 -14.24
N THR A 660 20.40 -8.85 -15.18
CA THR A 660 19.23 -8.47 -15.96
C THR A 660 18.78 -9.60 -16.87
N LEU A 661 17.59 -10.13 -16.62
CA LEU A 661 16.91 -11.05 -17.51
C LEU A 661 16.30 -10.32 -18.71
N LYS A 662 16.49 -10.89 -19.89
CA LYS A 662 16.01 -10.34 -21.16
C LYS A 662 15.39 -11.42 -22.03
N TRP A 663 14.29 -11.06 -22.68
CA TRP A 663 13.72 -11.87 -23.74
C TRP A 663 14.71 -12.04 -24.90
N SER A 664 14.60 -13.11 -25.68
CA SER A 664 15.48 -13.46 -26.81
C SER A 664 15.59 -12.41 -27.93
N GLY A 665 14.78 -11.34 -27.87
CA GLY A 665 14.89 -10.11 -28.68
C GLY A 665 15.75 -9.00 -28.06
N ASN A 666 16.46 -9.27 -26.96
CA ASN A 666 17.25 -8.32 -26.15
C ASN A 666 16.41 -7.21 -25.47
N THR A 667 15.12 -7.45 -25.27
CA THR A 667 14.25 -6.56 -24.48
C THR A 667 14.25 -7.02 -23.02
N THR A 668 14.40 -6.07 -22.10
CA THR A 668 14.34 -6.31 -20.65
C THR A 668 12.98 -6.90 -20.26
N ALA A 669 13.00 -7.96 -19.47
CA ALA A 669 11.79 -8.57 -18.91
C ALA A 669 11.30 -7.79 -17.68
N SER A 670 9.99 -7.85 -17.40
CA SER A 670 9.37 -7.19 -16.24
C SER A 670 9.94 -7.67 -14.90
N THR A 671 9.75 -6.87 -13.85
CA THR A 671 10.36 -7.09 -12.52
C THR A 671 10.02 -8.44 -11.92
N ARG A 672 8.80 -8.97 -12.16
CA ARG A 672 8.38 -10.32 -11.74
C ARG A 672 9.30 -11.46 -12.22
N TYR A 673 10.02 -11.25 -13.33
CA TYR A 673 11.01 -12.22 -13.77
C TYR A 673 12.38 -11.91 -13.20
N GLN A 674 12.70 -10.65 -12.91
CA GLN A 674 14.00 -10.29 -12.34
C GLN A 674 14.12 -10.81 -10.91
N VAL A 675 13.11 -10.59 -10.06
CA VAL A 675 13.20 -10.89 -8.61
C VAL A 675 12.84 -12.33 -8.22
N HIS A 676 12.86 -13.26 -9.19
CA HIS A 676 12.50 -14.66 -8.92
C HIS A 676 13.54 -15.34 -8.03
N ASP A 677 14.79 -14.92 -8.11
CA ASP A 677 15.95 -15.44 -7.40
C ASP A 677 16.45 -14.47 -6.30
N ALA A 678 15.57 -13.58 -5.83
CA ALA A 678 15.87 -12.58 -4.80
C ALA A 678 16.29 -13.15 -3.43
N ALA A 679 16.11 -14.44 -3.18
CA ALA A 679 16.38 -15.05 -1.89
C ALA A 679 17.87 -15.39 -1.70
N PHE A 680 18.45 -14.93 -0.59
CA PHE A 680 19.82 -15.27 -0.20
C PHE A 680 19.89 -16.70 0.34
N SER A 681 20.77 -17.54 -0.19
CA SER A 681 20.89 -18.96 0.23
C SER A 681 22.31 -19.52 0.14
N LEU A 682 22.57 -20.58 0.91
CA LEU A 682 23.77 -21.41 0.78
C LEU A 682 23.69 -22.37 -0.42
N LYS A 683 22.48 -22.59 -0.98
CA LYS A 683 22.23 -23.49 -2.08
C LYS A 683 22.15 -22.71 -3.40
N LYS A 684 22.49 -23.40 -4.49
CA LYS A 684 22.28 -22.87 -5.84
C LYS A 684 20.79 -22.70 -6.11
N GLY A 685 20.46 -21.64 -6.85
CA GLY A 685 19.13 -21.43 -7.42
C GLY A 685 18.76 -22.49 -8.46
N ALA A 686 17.51 -22.46 -8.92
CA ALA A 686 17.05 -23.31 -10.02
C ALA A 686 17.26 -22.60 -11.37
N PRO A 687 17.85 -23.25 -12.39
CA PRO A 687 17.93 -22.64 -13.71
C PRO A 687 16.52 -22.46 -14.27
N PHE A 688 16.28 -21.33 -14.92
CA PHE A 688 14.97 -20.96 -15.43
C PHE A 688 15.00 -20.81 -16.96
N ARG A 689 13.97 -21.37 -17.60
CA ARG A 689 13.71 -21.20 -19.03
C ARG A 689 12.21 -21.11 -19.28
N LEU A 690 11.78 -20.01 -19.86
CA LEU A 690 10.42 -19.77 -20.30
C LEU A 690 10.39 -19.53 -21.80
N GLU A 691 9.43 -20.13 -22.49
CA GLU A 691 9.15 -19.86 -23.90
C GLU A 691 7.73 -19.30 -24.00
N LEU A 692 7.59 -18.08 -24.51
CA LEU A 692 6.31 -17.39 -24.60
C LEU A 692 6.26 -16.64 -25.94
N GLY A 693 5.17 -16.81 -26.70
CA GLY A 693 4.97 -16.08 -27.96
C GLY A 693 6.13 -16.20 -28.97
N GLY A 694 6.86 -17.32 -28.97
CA GLY A 694 8.05 -17.53 -29.82
C GLY A 694 9.34 -16.88 -29.33
N SER A 695 9.32 -16.19 -28.18
CA SER A 695 10.51 -15.67 -27.50
C SER A 695 10.91 -16.56 -26.33
N GLN A 696 12.18 -16.50 -25.94
CA GLN A 696 12.73 -17.23 -24.80
C GLN A 696 13.24 -16.27 -23.74
N LEU A 697 13.01 -16.59 -22.48
CA LEU A 697 13.64 -15.96 -21.32
C LEU A 697 14.43 -17.05 -20.61
N ILE A 698 15.71 -16.81 -20.36
CA ILE A 698 16.60 -17.80 -19.78
C ILE A 698 17.39 -17.12 -18.67
N ASP A 699 17.38 -17.75 -17.51
CA ASP A 699 18.33 -17.49 -16.45
C ASP A 699 19.19 -18.73 -16.20
N ASN A 700 20.51 -18.53 -16.20
CA ASN A 700 21.49 -19.55 -15.90
C ASN A 700 22.41 -19.14 -14.74
N ASP A 701 22.27 -17.93 -14.17
CA ASP A 701 23.09 -17.54 -13.03
C ASP A 701 22.48 -18.05 -11.72
N THR A 702 22.68 -19.33 -11.48
CA THR A 702 22.14 -19.98 -10.29
C THR A 702 23.13 -19.95 -9.12
N SER A 703 24.05 -18.98 -9.08
CA SER A 703 25.13 -18.95 -8.10
C SER A 703 24.58 -18.69 -6.69
N PRO A 704 25.05 -19.40 -5.66
CA PRO A 704 24.53 -19.16 -4.31
C PRO A 704 25.05 -17.82 -3.79
N THR A 705 24.14 -16.92 -3.41
CA THR A 705 24.45 -15.64 -2.75
C THR A 705 23.99 -15.68 -1.29
N PRO A 706 24.87 -16.06 -0.34
CA PRO A 706 24.46 -16.22 1.07
C PRO A 706 24.61 -14.94 1.90
N VAL A 707 25.06 -13.82 1.31
CA VAL A 707 25.40 -12.59 2.04
C VAL A 707 24.78 -11.39 1.35
N PHE A 708 23.88 -10.73 2.07
CA PHE A 708 23.57 -9.32 1.87
C PHE A 708 24.66 -8.47 2.55
N ASP A 709 25.05 -7.40 1.88
CA ASP A 709 26.08 -6.43 2.23
C ASP A 709 25.67 -5.06 1.67
N ASP A 710 25.24 -4.15 2.53
CA ASP A 710 24.67 -2.83 2.17
C ASP A 710 25.72 -1.85 1.57
N SER A 711 26.99 -2.24 1.55
CA SER A 711 28.05 -1.52 0.85
C SER A 711 28.08 -1.81 -0.65
N ARG A 712 27.33 -2.82 -1.10
CA ARG A 712 27.12 -3.16 -2.51
C ARG A 712 25.89 -2.45 -3.06
N SER A 713 25.86 -2.24 -4.37
CA SER A 713 24.65 -1.80 -5.06
C SER A 713 23.79 -3.02 -5.37
N TYR A 714 22.50 -2.90 -5.10
CA TYR A 714 21.45 -3.85 -5.47
C TYR A 714 20.58 -3.28 -6.60
N ASP A 715 21.16 -2.37 -7.38
CA ASP A 715 20.53 -1.79 -8.55
C ASP A 715 20.65 -2.79 -9.70
N ASN A 716 19.53 -3.14 -10.34
CA ASN A 716 19.57 -3.85 -11.60
C ASN A 716 19.72 -2.84 -12.75
N LYS A 717 20.95 -2.60 -13.22
CA LYS A 717 21.23 -1.55 -14.22
C LYS A 717 20.47 -1.71 -15.54
N GLY A 718 20.08 -2.93 -15.90
CA GLY A 718 19.30 -3.20 -17.10
C GLY A 718 17.78 -3.20 -16.89
N ALA A 719 17.33 -3.15 -15.63
CA ALA A 719 15.94 -3.10 -15.19
C ALA A 719 15.85 -2.30 -13.87
N VAL A 720 16.08 -0.98 -13.92
CA VAL A 720 16.28 -0.16 -12.69
C VAL A 720 15.11 -0.21 -11.72
N ASP A 721 13.89 -0.40 -12.24
CA ASP A 721 12.66 -0.54 -11.47
C ASP A 721 12.64 -1.83 -10.60
N ALA A 722 13.42 -2.85 -10.98
CA ALA A 722 13.59 -4.10 -10.23
C ALA A 722 14.69 -4.03 -9.17
N GLY A 723 15.50 -2.97 -9.17
CA GLY A 723 16.55 -2.76 -8.19
C GLY A 723 16.02 -2.27 -6.85
N ARG A 724 16.91 -2.22 -5.85
CA ARG A 724 16.60 -1.61 -4.55
C ARG A 724 17.74 -0.73 -4.05
N ASN A 725 17.44 0.55 -3.82
CA ASN A 725 18.39 1.50 -3.26
C ASN A 725 18.45 1.31 -1.74
N VAL A 726 19.55 0.72 -1.27
CA VAL A 726 19.81 0.52 0.15
C VAL A 726 20.82 1.54 0.67
N ALA A 727 20.61 2.00 1.90
CA ALA A 727 21.56 2.87 2.57
C ALA A 727 22.79 2.08 3.05
N ASN A 728 23.98 2.68 2.89
CA ASN A 728 25.25 2.06 3.26
C ASN A 728 25.61 2.39 4.71
N TYR A 729 25.47 1.41 5.59
CA TYR A 729 25.90 1.47 6.98
C TYR A 729 26.96 0.42 7.35
N GLY A 730 27.43 -0.35 6.37
CA GLY A 730 28.33 -1.48 6.54
C GLY A 730 27.63 -2.77 7.03
N LEU A 731 26.29 -2.78 7.10
CA LEU A 731 25.48 -3.92 7.53
C LEU A 731 25.67 -5.11 6.58
N LYS A 732 25.87 -6.28 7.17
CA LYS A 732 25.90 -7.56 6.50
C LYS A 732 24.95 -8.53 7.17
N ILE A 733 24.21 -9.27 6.35
CA ILE A 733 23.29 -10.32 6.76
C ILE A 733 23.70 -11.59 6.03
N ARG A 734 24.13 -12.61 6.76
CA ARG A 734 24.67 -13.85 6.19
C ARG A 734 23.85 -15.05 6.62
N VAL A 735 23.41 -15.86 5.66
CA VAL A 735 22.93 -17.22 5.94
C VAL A 735 24.13 -18.08 6.33
N ILE A 736 24.13 -18.61 7.56
CA ILE A 736 25.23 -19.42 8.12
C ILE A 736 24.83 -20.87 8.41
N GLY A 737 23.59 -21.24 8.12
CA GLY A 737 23.11 -22.62 8.17
C GLY A 737 21.64 -22.73 7.77
N GLU A 738 21.26 -23.90 7.26
CA GLU A 738 19.89 -24.25 6.89
C GLU A 738 19.58 -25.65 7.45
N SER A 739 18.33 -25.91 7.84
CA SER A 739 17.88 -27.25 8.19
C SER A 739 17.88 -28.16 6.95
N ALA A 740 17.93 -29.48 7.15
CA ALA A 740 18.03 -30.44 6.05
C ALA A 740 16.84 -30.35 5.08
N ASP A 741 15.65 -30.12 5.62
CA ASP A 741 14.38 -29.91 4.93
C ASP A 741 14.08 -28.43 4.57
N ARG A 742 15.00 -27.52 4.92
CA ARG A 742 14.93 -26.07 4.69
C ARG A 742 13.72 -25.37 5.30
N THR A 743 13.18 -25.93 6.37
CA THR A 743 12.10 -25.32 7.16
C THR A 743 12.61 -24.29 8.16
N ALA A 744 13.93 -24.24 8.43
CA ALA A 744 14.54 -23.20 9.25
C ALA A 744 15.94 -22.82 8.77
N ALA A 745 16.38 -21.61 9.09
CA ALA A 745 17.70 -21.10 8.78
C ALA A 745 18.32 -20.31 9.93
N ARG A 746 19.65 -20.37 10.04
CA ARG A 746 20.43 -19.56 10.96
C ARG A 746 21.10 -18.42 10.19
N VAL A 747 20.89 -17.20 10.67
CA VAL A 747 21.35 -15.96 10.04
C VAL A 747 22.24 -15.18 11.01
N LEU A 748 23.33 -14.60 10.51
CA LEU A 748 24.26 -13.74 11.24
C LEU A 748 24.14 -12.30 10.72
N ILE A 749 23.85 -11.36 11.62
CA ILE A 749 23.70 -9.93 11.35
C ILE A 749 24.88 -9.19 11.97
N TYR A 750 25.69 -8.46 11.20
CA TYR A 750 26.92 -7.82 11.70
C TYR A 750 27.30 -6.59 10.86
N ARG A 751 28.23 -5.76 11.35
CA ARG A 751 28.85 -4.67 10.57
C ARG A 751 30.35 -4.60 10.80
#